data_AF-A0A811JT02-F1
#
_entry.id   AF-A0A811JT02-F1
#
_cell.length_a   1.000
_cell.length_b   1.000
_cell.length_c   1.000
_cell.angle_alpha   90.00
_cell.angle_beta   90.00
_cell.angle_gamma   90.00
#
_symmetry.space_group_name_H-M   'P 1'
#
loop_
_entity.id
_entity.type
_entity.pdbx_description
1 polymer ?
#
loop_
_entity_poly.entity_id
_entity_poly.type
_entity_poly.pdbx_seq_one_letter_code
_entity_poly.pdbx_strand_id
1 'polypeptide(L)'
;MACSAIFVLDLKGKVIISRNYRGDIDMNIIDKFINILVDMEEEGVQTPVINHDEVTFTFIKYNNVYVVAISRKNVNIALVQSFLYKMVSVFCEYFKDVEEESIRDNFVIIYELMDEMMDFGYPQTTEARILREYITQEGHKLEAPRPPMAVTNAVSWRSEGIKYRKNEVFLDVIESVNMLANANGTVLQSEIVGSVKMRVYLSGMPELRLGLNDKVQFENSGRGKNKAVELEDVKFHQCVRLSRFENDRTISFIPPDGEFELMNYRLTTVVKPLIWVEAVVEKFSHSRVEFMIKAKSQFKRRSTANNVEIVIPVPRDADTPKFKAAIGVAKYVPEDNAFAWNIKSFPGGKEYLMRAQFRLPSVAGDEAEGKRPMKIRFEIPYFTTSGIQVRYLKIIEKSGYQALPWVSMNNRVSQFLRSAYKLQNLRFQHNTINSAFLGNIVKQHADNGSKFFLPLGDEFAMEKILEPLRALNLEGVKVEFLSDALSSDPEIFKKITANGKEVVDVLNVLVAYCSFTFESALRFYSTNIEYLSEVDPHEMSCRLNVFTNFGVLAGPQLGRIVRKTPAILYMSTPENMAELVENILNFFSRKELLKMLTQAPEIVLQPFEELEMKYEYIFFHMRIESTALAESLNWMNLSLEEIMERHEFLVKTGKYTTPDPKRPQFEKDNPPTYRIFDSDDQNFAIQVGGVTPEEWNAFKCIGDIQRMMSEKEQPFERVKPSVWKAYERRHKTSKLADAVVE
;
A
#
# COMPACT_ATOMS: atom_id res chain seq x y z
N MET A 1 -27.40 -4.04 11.40
CA MET A 1 -26.41 -5.13 11.25
C MET A 1 -26.78 -6.18 10.20
N ALA A 2 -28.05 -6.44 9.89
CA ALA A 2 -28.46 -7.49 8.95
C ALA A 2 -29.01 -6.96 7.61
N CYS A 3 -28.78 -7.71 6.52
CA CYS A 3 -29.34 -7.44 5.19
C CYS A 3 -30.87 -7.56 5.21
N SER A 4 -31.59 -6.80 4.38
CA SER A 4 -33.07 -6.82 4.36
C SER A 4 -33.61 -7.70 3.23
N ALA A 5 -33.05 -7.57 2.03
CA ALA A 5 -33.40 -8.39 0.87
C ALA A 5 -32.20 -8.52 -0.07
N ILE A 6 -32.15 -9.61 -0.82
CA ILE A 6 -31.15 -9.86 -1.87
C ILE A 6 -31.86 -10.11 -3.19
N PHE A 7 -31.34 -9.49 -4.25
CA PHE A 7 -31.83 -9.59 -5.61
C PHE A 7 -30.70 -10.05 -6.53
N VAL A 8 -31.05 -10.82 -7.55
CA VAL A 8 -30.17 -11.08 -8.69
C VAL A 8 -30.85 -10.53 -9.94
N LEU A 9 -30.18 -9.61 -10.61
CA LEU A 9 -30.68 -8.89 -11.78
C LEU A 9 -29.88 -9.28 -13.03
N ASP A 10 -30.52 -9.15 -14.19
CA ASP A 10 -29.83 -9.17 -15.49
C ASP A 10 -29.10 -7.83 -15.76
N LEU A 11 -28.39 -7.74 -16.89
CA LEU A 11 -27.71 -6.51 -17.31
C LEU A 11 -28.66 -5.32 -17.58
N LYS A 12 -29.96 -5.58 -17.77
CA LYS A 12 -30.99 -4.55 -17.99
C LYS A 12 -31.64 -4.09 -16.69
N GLY A 13 -31.23 -4.66 -15.55
CA GLY A 13 -31.81 -4.35 -14.23
C GLY A 13 -33.09 -5.12 -13.92
N LYS A 14 -33.49 -6.11 -14.73
CA LYS A 14 -34.68 -6.93 -14.46
C LYS A 14 -34.37 -7.98 -13.39
N VAL A 15 -35.25 -8.10 -12.41
CA VAL A 15 -35.15 -9.14 -11.37
C VAL A 15 -35.32 -10.54 -11.97
N ILE A 16 -34.29 -11.38 -11.80
CA ILE A 16 -34.32 -12.80 -12.15
C ILE A 16 -34.84 -13.60 -10.95
N ILE A 17 -34.28 -13.35 -9.77
CA ILE A 17 -34.69 -13.95 -8.51
C ILE A 17 -34.50 -12.94 -7.37
N SER A 18 -35.36 -13.01 -6.36
CA SER A 18 -35.27 -12.16 -5.18
C SER A 18 -35.68 -12.92 -3.93
N ARG A 19 -35.00 -12.63 -2.81
CA ARG A 19 -35.37 -13.13 -1.49
C ARG A 19 -35.47 -11.98 -0.49
N ASN A 20 -36.62 -11.91 0.17
CA ASN A 20 -36.86 -10.97 1.24
C ASN A 20 -36.68 -11.67 2.58
N TYR A 21 -35.75 -11.21 3.40
CA TYR A 21 -35.43 -11.83 4.68
C TYR A 21 -36.13 -11.14 5.86
N ARG A 22 -36.49 -9.86 5.73
CA ARG A 22 -36.96 -9.05 6.87
C ARG A 22 -38.33 -8.41 6.67
N GLY A 23 -38.80 -8.26 5.44
CA GLY A 23 -40.10 -7.67 5.14
C GLY A 23 -40.20 -6.16 5.45
N ASP A 24 -39.09 -5.49 5.73
CA ASP A 24 -39.08 -4.08 6.16
C ASP A 24 -38.93 -3.07 5.01
N ILE A 25 -38.64 -3.53 3.78
CA ILE A 25 -38.44 -2.69 2.59
C ILE A 25 -39.40 -3.16 1.48
N ASP A 26 -39.98 -2.20 0.75
CA ASP A 26 -40.75 -2.49 -0.45
C ASP A 26 -39.82 -3.00 -1.56
N MET A 27 -40.12 -4.18 -2.10
CA MET A 27 -39.31 -4.85 -3.10
C MET A 27 -39.27 -4.07 -4.43
N ASN A 28 -40.26 -3.21 -4.71
CA ASN A 28 -40.31 -2.40 -5.94
C ASN A 28 -39.21 -1.31 -5.98
N ILE A 29 -38.55 -1.02 -4.87
CA ILE A 29 -37.47 -0.01 -4.85
C ILE A 29 -36.27 -0.41 -5.73
N ILE A 30 -36.13 -1.71 -6.02
CA ILE A 30 -35.06 -2.23 -6.87
C ILE A 30 -35.13 -1.70 -8.31
N ASP A 31 -36.31 -1.32 -8.80
CA ASP A 31 -36.50 -0.81 -10.16
C ASP A 31 -35.75 0.51 -10.41
N LYS A 32 -35.46 1.26 -9.33
CA LYS A 32 -34.67 2.50 -9.41
C LYS A 32 -33.16 2.26 -9.54
N PHE A 33 -32.67 1.08 -9.11
CA PHE A 33 -31.24 0.80 -8.96
C PHE A 33 -30.46 0.99 -10.27
N ILE A 34 -30.98 0.48 -11.39
CA ILE A 34 -30.24 0.49 -12.65
C ILE A 34 -30.10 1.91 -13.21
N ASN A 35 -31.13 2.75 -13.07
CA ASN A 35 -31.08 4.13 -13.55
C ASN A 35 -30.04 4.93 -12.76
N ILE A 36 -30.02 4.79 -11.42
CA ILE A 36 -29.03 5.44 -10.56
C ILE A 36 -27.61 4.97 -10.91
N LEU A 37 -27.44 3.67 -11.19
CA LEU A 37 -26.14 3.12 -11.56
C LEU A 37 -25.63 3.71 -12.88
N VAL A 38 -26.51 3.86 -13.87
CA VAL A 38 -26.18 4.46 -15.18
C VAL A 38 -25.83 5.94 -15.02
N ASP A 39 -26.64 6.70 -14.28
CA ASP A 39 -26.37 8.13 -14.01
C ASP A 39 -24.99 8.31 -13.36
N MET A 40 -24.64 7.47 -12.36
CA MET A 40 -23.33 7.49 -11.71
C MET A 40 -22.18 7.06 -12.61
N GLU A 41 -22.43 6.16 -13.56
CA GLU A 41 -21.43 5.72 -14.55
C GLU A 41 -21.13 6.85 -15.56
N GLU A 42 -22.15 7.59 -16.00
CA GLU A 42 -22.01 8.77 -16.87
C GLU A 42 -21.27 9.92 -16.18
N GLU A 43 -21.51 10.13 -14.88
CA GLU A 43 -20.80 11.12 -14.07
C GLU A 43 -19.38 10.67 -13.66
N GLY A 44 -19.04 9.38 -13.85
CA GLY A 44 -17.73 8.81 -13.47
C GLY A 44 -17.53 8.63 -11.97
N VAL A 45 -18.61 8.58 -11.18
CA VAL A 45 -18.58 8.48 -9.69
C VAL A 45 -19.08 7.12 -9.19
N GLN A 46 -19.02 6.08 -10.03
CA GLN A 46 -19.53 4.76 -9.71
C GLN A 46 -18.90 4.17 -8.43
N THR A 47 -19.74 3.76 -7.48
CA THR A 47 -19.34 3.09 -6.24
C THR A 47 -20.12 1.79 -6.02
N PRO A 48 -19.53 0.76 -5.39
CA PRO A 48 -20.22 -0.52 -5.10
C PRO A 48 -21.32 -0.41 -4.04
N VAL A 49 -21.42 0.75 -3.38
CA VAL A 49 -22.44 1.09 -2.40
C VAL A 49 -23.11 2.36 -2.86
N ILE A 50 -24.43 2.31 -3.02
CA ILE A 50 -25.26 3.41 -3.48
C ILE A 50 -26.28 3.71 -2.38
N ASN A 51 -26.32 4.97 -1.94
CA ASN A 51 -27.35 5.45 -1.02
C ASN A 51 -28.40 6.23 -1.80
N HIS A 52 -29.66 5.85 -1.67
CA HIS A 52 -30.78 6.54 -2.28
C HIS A 52 -31.98 6.53 -1.34
N ASP A 53 -32.54 7.70 -1.05
CA ASP A 53 -33.57 7.89 -0.02
C ASP A 53 -33.13 7.32 1.36
N GLU A 54 -33.95 6.46 1.97
CA GLU A 54 -33.67 5.76 3.23
C GLU A 54 -33.03 4.37 3.01
N VAL A 55 -32.56 4.06 1.81
CA VAL A 55 -32.10 2.72 1.44
C VAL A 55 -30.69 2.73 0.87
N THR A 56 -29.90 1.76 1.32
CA THR A 56 -28.55 1.49 0.86
C THR A 56 -28.57 0.22 -0.02
N PHE A 57 -28.17 0.38 -1.27
CA PHE A 57 -27.88 -0.71 -2.21
C PHE A 57 -26.39 -1.05 -2.13
N THR A 58 -26.08 -2.31 -1.85
CA THR A 58 -24.71 -2.85 -1.95
C THR A 58 -24.73 -3.90 -3.05
N PHE A 59 -23.86 -3.79 -4.05
CA PHE A 59 -23.91 -4.71 -5.18
C PHE A 59 -22.53 -5.22 -5.61
N ILE A 60 -22.55 -6.37 -6.29
CA ILE A 60 -21.44 -6.88 -7.07
C ILE A 60 -21.93 -7.21 -8.48
N LYS A 61 -21.06 -7.05 -9.46
CA LYS A 61 -21.29 -7.52 -10.83
C LYS A 61 -20.49 -8.79 -11.05
N TYR A 62 -21.14 -9.86 -11.48
CA TYR A 62 -20.50 -11.13 -11.81
C TYR A 62 -21.01 -11.59 -13.18
N ASN A 63 -20.11 -11.82 -14.14
CA ASN A 63 -20.47 -12.10 -15.53
C ASN A 63 -21.51 -11.09 -16.08
N ASN A 64 -22.68 -11.59 -16.46
CA ASN A 64 -23.82 -10.84 -16.98
C ASN A 64 -24.95 -10.65 -15.95
N VAL A 65 -24.67 -10.77 -14.66
CA VAL A 65 -25.65 -10.56 -13.58
C VAL A 65 -25.17 -9.59 -12.50
N TYR A 66 -26.11 -8.87 -11.92
CA TYR A 66 -25.89 -8.04 -10.73
C TYR A 66 -26.47 -8.76 -9.51
N VAL A 67 -25.69 -8.91 -8.45
CA VAL A 67 -26.19 -9.39 -7.15
C VAL A 67 -26.25 -8.19 -6.23
N VAL A 68 -27.46 -7.82 -5.82
CA VAL A 68 -27.76 -6.59 -5.08
C VAL A 68 -28.36 -6.93 -3.72
N ALA A 69 -27.73 -6.47 -2.65
CA ALA A 69 -28.25 -6.49 -1.30
C ALA A 69 -28.84 -5.12 -0.94
N ILE A 70 -30.03 -5.11 -0.34
CA ILE A 70 -30.72 -3.90 0.10
C ILE A 70 -30.77 -3.87 1.63
N SER A 71 -30.52 -2.69 2.20
CA SER A 71 -30.68 -2.44 3.63
C SER A 71 -31.18 -1.02 3.93
N ARG A 72 -32.02 -0.87 4.96
CA ARG A 72 -32.46 0.44 5.49
C ARG A 72 -31.62 0.92 6.68
N LYS A 73 -31.06 -0.03 7.43
CA LYS A 73 -30.29 0.25 8.66
C LYS A 73 -28.80 0.36 8.35
N ASN A 74 -28.05 0.95 9.26
CA ASN A 74 -26.59 0.87 9.24
C ASN A 74 -26.14 -0.61 9.40
N VAL A 75 -25.64 -1.18 8.32
CA VAL A 75 -25.14 -2.57 8.24
C VAL A 75 -23.63 -2.58 8.06
N ASN A 76 -23.00 -3.67 8.47
CA ASN A 76 -21.60 -3.88 8.15
C ASN A 76 -21.49 -4.22 6.65
N ILE A 77 -21.13 -3.22 5.84
CA ILE A 77 -21.02 -3.35 4.38
C ILE A 77 -19.99 -4.44 4.00
N ALA A 78 -18.89 -4.56 4.76
CA ALA A 78 -17.88 -5.58 4.49
C ALA A 78 -18.44 -7.00 4.65
N LEU A 79 -19.31 -7.22 5.65
CA LEU A 79 -20.02 -8.50 5.83
C LEU A 79 -20.94 -8.79 4.64
N VAL A 80 -21.75 -7.80 4.24
CA VAL A 80 -22.69 -7.95 3.12
C VAL A 80 -21.93 -8.26 1.83
N GLN A 81 -20.91 -7.48 1.51
CA GLN A 81 -20.14 -7.65 0.28
C GLN A 81 -19.39 -9.00 0.26
N SER A 82 -18.80 -9.40 1.39
CA SER A 82 -18.15 -10.73 1.52
C SER A 82 -19.16 -11.86 1.33
N PHE A 83 -20.37 -11.71 1.88
CA PHE A 83 -21.44 -12.68 1.70
C PHE A 83 -21.91 -12.77 0.25
N LEU A 84 -22.05 -11.64 -0.46
CA LEU A 84 -22.42 -11.66 -1.88
C LEU A 84 -21.40 -12.43 -2.73
N TYR A 85 -20.10 -12.21 -2.51
CA TYR A 85 -19.06 -13.00 -3.19
C TYR A 85 -19.11 -14.48 -2.80
N LYS A 86 -19.34 -14.80 -1.52
CA LYS A 86 -19.47 -16.19 -1.06
C LYS A 86 -20.72 -16.87 -1.63
N MET A 87 -21.83 -16.16 -1.77
CA MET A 87 -23.06 -16.64 -2.42
C MET A 87 -22.80 -17.02 -3.88
N VAL A 88 -22.16 -16.14 -4.65
CA VAL A 88 -21.77 -16.44 -6.03
C VAL A 88 -20.81 -17.64 -6.08
N SER A 89 -19.84 -17.71 -5.16
CA SER A 89 -18.91 -18.84 -5.05
C SER A 89 -19.64 -20.18 -4.80
N VAL A 90 -20.64 -20.21 -3.92
CA VAL A 90 -21.49 -21.39 -3.69
C VAL A 90 -22.29 -21.73 -4.94
N PHE A 91 -22.88 -20.75 -5.63
CA PHE A 91 -23.61 -21.01 -6.88
C PHE A 91 -22.71 -21.58 -7.98
N CYS A 92 -21.49 -21.05 -8.16
CA CYS A 92 -20.50 -21.62 -9.07
C CYS A 92 -20.17 -23.08 -8.71
N GLU A 93 -20.09 -23.42 -7.43
CA GLU A 93 -19.82 -24.79 -6.99
C GLU A 93 -20.96 -25.78 -7.30
N TYR A 94 -22.21 -25.32 -7.39
CA TYR A 94 -23.38 -26.12 -7.75
C TYR A 94 -23.62 -26.17 -9.27
N PHE A 95 -23.48 -25.03 -9.96
CA PHE A 95 -23.89 -24.85 -11.35
C PHE A 95 -22.73 -24.71 -12.34
N LYS A 96 -21.47 -24.72 -11.85
CA LYS A 96 -20.22 -24.41 -12.56
C LYS A 96 -20.09 -22.93 -12.92
N ASP A 97 -21.03 -22.40 -13.68
CA ASP A 97 -21.06 -21.01 -14.12
C ASP A 97 -22.36 -20.33 -13.65
N VAL A 98 -22.23 -19.07 -13.21
CA VAL A 98 -23.35 -18.25 -12.78
C VAL A 98 -23.64 -17.22 -13.87
N GLU A 99 -24.69 -17.50 -14.62
CA GLU A 99 -25.22 -16.66 -15.68
C GLU A 99 -26.76 -16.60 -15.56
N GLU A 100 -27.38 -15.72 -16.34
CA GLU A 100 -28.84 -15.56 -16.37
C GLU A 100 -29.59 -16.89 -16.61
N GLU A 101 -29.09 -17.74 -17.52
CA GLU A 101 -29.68 -19.06 -17.82
C GLU A 101 -29.52 -20.03 -16.64
N SER A 102 -28.31 -20.13 -16.06
CA SER A 102 -28.06 -20.97 -14.88
C SER A 102 -28.99 -20.67 -13.71
N ILE A 103 -29.29 -19.38 -13.49
CA ILE A 103 -30.17 -18.97 -12.39
C ILE A 103 -31.64 -19.33 -12.69
N ARG A 104 -32.08 -19.15 -13.93
CA ARG A 104 -33.46 -19.48 -14.35
C ARG A 104 -33.73 -20.97 -14.30
N ASP A 105 -32.79 -21.79 -14.73
CA ASP A 105 -32.96 -23.24 -14.78
C ASP A 105 -32.92 -23.89 -13.40
N ASN A 106 -32.25 -23.25 -12.42
CA ASN A 106 -32.02 -23.81 -11.08
C ASN A 106 -32.73 -23.03 -9.96
N PHE A 107 -33.79 -22.27 -10.26
CA PHE A 107 -34.44 -21.37 -9.30
C PHE A 107 -34.88 -22.04 -7.99
N VAL A 108 -35.33 -23.31 -8.03
CA VAL A 108 -35.75 -24.07 -6.84
C VAL A 108 -34.59 -24.26 -5.87
N ILE A 109 -33.47 -24.79 -6.35
CA ILE A 109 -32.26 -25.02 -5.54
C ILE A 109 -31.69 -23.68 -5.06
N ILE A 110 -31.75 -22.62 -5.88
CA ILE A 110 -31.27 -21.30 -5.47
C ILE A 110 -32.11 -20.76 -4.31
N TYR A 111 -33.44 -20.94 -4.31
CA TYR A 111 -34.26 -20.55 -3.16
C TYR A 111 -33.91 -21.33 -1.89
N GLU A 112 -33.71 -22.65 -1.99
CA GLU A 112 -33.26 -23.49 -0.87
C GLU A 112 -31.89 -23.04 -0.34
N LEU A 113 -30.94 -22.77 -1.24
CA LEU A 113 -29.63 -22.24 -0.88
C LEU A 113 -29.73 -20.86 -0.22
N MET A 114 -30.54 -19.94 -0.76
CA MET A 114 -30.70 -18.61 -0.19
C MET A 114 -31.29 -18.64 1.22
N ASP A 115 -32.16 -19.62 1.52
CA ASP A 115 -32.76 -19.81 2.84
C ASP A 115 -31.79 -20.45 3.84
N GLU A 116 -30.99 -21.42 3.42
CA GLU A 116 -30.01 -22.08 4.30
C GLU A 116 -28.74 -21.24 4.50
N MET A 117 -28.39 -20.40 3.53
CA MET A 117 -27.20 -19.53 3.61
C MET A 117 -27.41 -18.28 4.46
N MET A 118 -28.65 -17.82 4.62
CA MET A 118 -28.96 -16.60 5.36
C MET A 118 -30.34 -16.68 6.00
N ASP A 119 -30.39 -16.39 7.30
CA ASP A 119 -31.65 -16.29 8.04
C ASP A 119 -31.79 -14.88 8.63
N PHE A 120 -32.96 -14.26 8.40
CA PHE A 120 -33.29 -12.91 8.85
C PHE A 120 -32.21 -11.84 8.56
N GLY A 121 -31.44 -12.03 7.48
CA GLY A 121 -30.36 -11.13 7.07
C GLY A 121 -28.99 -11.41 7.68
N TYR A 122 -28.84 -12.50 8.43
CA TYR A 122 -27.60 -12.97 9.03
C TYR A 122 -27.09 -14.22 8.28
N PRO A 123 -25.87 -14.17 7.70
CA PRO A 123 -25.26 -15.35 7.09
C PRO A 123 -25.14 -16.53 8.07
N GLN A 124 -25.53 -17.71 7.63
CA GLN A 124 -25.50 -18.97 8.39
C GLN A 124 -24.47 -19.93 7.77
N THR A 125 -24.93 -21.02 7.16
CA THR A 125 -24.07 -22.04 6.57
C THR A 125 -23.73 -21.67 5.13
N THR A 126 -22.46 -21.38 4.85
CA THR A 126 -22.02 -20.98 3.50
C THR A 126 -21.04 -21.98 2.85
N GLU A 127 -20.86 -23.15 3.46
CA GLU A 127 -19.97 -24.19 2.92
C GLU A 127 -20.71 -25.07 1.91
N ALA A 128 -20.47 -24.83 0.62
CA ALA A 128 -21.14 -25.52 -0.49
C ALA A 128 -21.07 -27.04 -0.40
N ARG A 129 -19.95 -27.61 0.07
CA ARG A 129 -19.81 -29.07 0.22
C ARG A 129 -20.71 -29.66 1.29
N ILE A 130 -20.90 -28.94 2.40
CA ILE A 130 -21.78 -29.36 3.49
C ILE A 130 -23.24 -29.16 3.09
N LEU A 131 -23.54 -28.03 2.44
CA LEU A 131 -24.87 -27.76 1.87
C LEU A 131 -25.28 -28.89 0.90
N ARG A 132 -24.36 -29.40 0.08
CA ARG A 132 -24.63 -30.47 -0.89
C ARG A 132 -25.05 -31.81 -0.27
N GLU A 133 -24.81 -32.03 1.02
CA GLU A 133 -25.21 -33.27 1.69
C GLU A 133 -26.74 -33.34 1.91
N TYR A 134 -27.42 -32.20 1.99
CA TYR A 134 -28.86 -32.13 2.27
C TYR A 134 -29.66 -31.22 1.31
N ILE A 135 -29.01 -30.35 0.54
CA ILE A 135 -29.58 -29.59 -0.58
C ILE A 135 -29.07 -30.22 -1.88
N THR A 136 -29.84 -31.15 -2.44
CA THR A 136 -29.41 -31.97 -3.58
C THR A 136 -30.16 -31.60 -4.85
N GLN A 137 -29.46 -31.60 -5.99
CA GLN A 137 -30.07 -31.39 -7.32
C GLN A 137 -30.98 -32.57 -7.75
N GLU A 138 -30.79 -33.75 -7.16
CA GLU A 138 -31.56 -34.96 -7.49
C GLU A 138 -32.79 -35.09 -6.59
N GLY A 139 -33.97 -34.76 -7.13
CA GLY A 139 -35.25 -34.80 -6.43
C GLY A 139 -35.84 -36.20 -6.24
N HIS A 140 -35.19 -37.08 -5.47
CA HIS A 140 -35.77 -38.38 -5.11
C HIS A 140 -35.33 -38.88 -3.73
N LYS A 141 -35.83 -38.27 -2.66
CA LYS A 141 -36.03 -38.96 -1.36
C LYS A 141 -37.17 -38.30 -0.59
N LEU A 142 -38.17 -39.11 -0.22
CA LEU A 142 -39.38 -38.71 0.53
C LEU A 142 -39.13 -38.46 2.03
N GLU A 143 -37.88 -38.59 2.49
CA GLU A 143 -37.46 -38.20 3.84
C GLU A 143 -36.54 -36.99 3.71
N ALA A 144 -36.90 -35.89 4.39
CA ALA A 144 -36.02 -34.72 4.48
C ALA A 144 -34.69 -35.18 5.10
N PRO A 145 -33.56 -35.05 4.39
CA PRO A 145 -32.25 -35.40 4.94
C PRO A 145 -32.03 -34.56 6.20
N ARG A 146 -31.71 -35.21 7.33
CA ARG A 146 -31.37 -34.50 8.56
C ARG A 146 -30.09 -33.70 8.31
N PRO A 147 -29.98 -32.45 8.82
CA PRO A 147 -28.76 -31.67 8.68
C PRO A 147 -27.56 -32.46 9.22
N PRO A 148 -26.43 -32.49 8.49
CA PRO A 148 -25.21 -33.14 8.95
C PRO A 148 -24.75 -32.55 10.29
N MET A 149 -24.17 -33.37 11.17
CA MET A 149 -23.63 -32.89 12.44
C MET A 149 -22.57 -31.78 12.26
N ALA A 150 -21.88 -31.78 11.10
CA ALA A 150 -20.90 -30.76 10.73
C ALA A 150 -21.50 -29.33 10.75
N VAL A 151 -22.80 -29.16 10.48
CA VAL A 151 -23.48 -27.85 10.54
C VAL A 151 -23.46 -27.26 11.96
N THR A 152 -23.48 -28.12 12.98
CA THR A 152 -23.51 -27.73 14.40
C THR A 152 -22.18 -27.91 15.13
N ASN A 153 -21.18 -28.52 14.49
CA ASN A 153 -19.91 -28.85 15.12
C ASN A 153 -18.90 -27.70 14.96
N ALA A 154 -17.90 -27.64 15.85
CA ALA A 154 -16.81 -26.66 15.77
C ALA A 154 -15.97 -26.81 14.49
N VAL A 155 -16.00 -27.99 13.87
CA VAL A 155 -15.43 -28.25 12.53
C VAL A 155 -16.57 -28.29 11.53
N SER A 156 -16.83 -27.17 10.87
CA SER A 156 -17.96 -26.97 9.96
C SER A 156 -17.65 -27.20 8.48
N TRP A 157 -16.43 -27.60 8.15
CA TRP A 157 -15.94 -27.73 6.76
C TRP A 157 -15.51 -29.15 6.39
N ARG A 158 -15.66 -30.14 7.29
CA ARG A 158 -15.30 -31.54 7.04
C ARG A 158 -16.23 -32.49 7.78
N SER A 159 -16.84 -33.40 7.03
CA SER A 159 -17.73 -34.44 7.56
C SER A 159 -16.96 -35.65 8.08
N GLU A 160 -17.49 -36.30 9.12
CA GLU A 160 -16.92 -37.53 9.66
C GLU A 160 -17.18 -38.73 8.72
N GLY A 161 -16.31 -39.75 8.78
CA GLY A 161 -16.53 -41.00 8.05
C GLY A 161 -16.03 -41.06 6.60
N ILE A 162 -15.38 -40.00 6.09
CA ILE A 162 -14.73 -39.99 4.77
C ILE A 162 -13.70 -41.12 4.68
N LYS A 163 -13.73 -41.90 3.59
CA LYS A 163 -12.81 -43.02 3.35
C LYS A 163 -12.31 -43.02 1.92
N TYR A 164 -10.99 -43.10 1.77
CA TYR A 164 -10.30 -43.28 0.49
C TYR A 164 -9.54 -44.59 0.47
N ARG A 165 -9.47 -45.21 -0.71
CA ARG A 165 -8.62 -46.40 -0.94
C ARG A 165 -7.13 -46.05 -0.87
N LYS A 166 -6.77 -44.84 -1.29
CA LYS A 166 -5.41 -44.28 -1.23
C LYS A 166 -5.47 -42.92 -0.57
N ASN A 167 -4.64 -42.71 0.45
CA ASN A 167 -4.58 -41.45 1.17
C ASN A 167 -3.45 -40.58 0.58
N GLU A 168 -3.82 -39.53 -0.13
CA GLU A 168 -2.90 -38.67 -0.89
C GLU A 168 -3.22 -37.20 -0.64
N VAL A 169 -2.18 -36.36 -0.61
CA VAL A 169 -2.34 -34.91 -0.49
C VAL A 169 -1.48 -34.25 -1.55
N PHE A 170 -2.07 -33.39 -2.37
CA PHE A 170 -1.35 -32.54 -3.31
C PHE A 170 -1.35 -31.11 -2.80
N LEU A 171 -0.20 -30.46 -2.84
CA LEU A 171 -0.03 -29.08 -2.43
C LEU A 171 0.60 -28.30 -3.58
N ASP A 172 -0.11 -27.31 -4.07
CA ASP A 172 0.29 -26.43 -5.16
C ASP A 172 0.57 -25.04 -4.59
N VAL A 173 1.84 -24.63 -4.59
CA VAL A 173 2.24 -23.26 -4.25
C VAL A 173 2.23 -22.43 -5.53
N ILE A 174 1.30 -21.49 -5.63
CA ILE A 174 1.08 -20.64 -6.80
C ILE A 174 1.48 -19.21 -6.46
N GLU A 175 2.45 -18.65 -7.16
CA GLU A 175 2.84 -17.25 -7.00
C GLU A 175 2.46 -16.42 -8.21
N SER A 176 1.82 -15.28 -7.97
CA SER A 176 1.64 -14.22 -8.94
C SER A 176 2.52 -13.03 -8.60
N VAL A 177 3.32 -12.61 -9.58
CA VAL A 177 4.20 -11.44 -9.48
C VAL A 177 3.49 -10.26 -10.11
N ASN A 178 2.97 -9.36 -9.29
CA ASN A 178 2.43 -8.08 -9.72
C ASN A 178 3.57 -7.08 -9.78
N MET A 179 3.81 -6.52 -10.96
CA MET A 179 4.88 -5.54 -11.12
C MET A 179 4.45 -4.40 -12.02
N LEU A 180 4.76 -3.19 -11.56
CA LEU A 180 4.64 -1.94 -12.28
C LEU A 180 6.03 -1.36 -12.49
N ALA A 181 6.42 -1.17 -13.74
CA ALA A 181 7.67 -0.49 -14.10
C ALA A 181 7.38 0.78 -14.90
N ASN A 182 8.21 1.80 -14.71
CA ASN A 182 8.15 3.04 -15.48
C ASN A 182 8.82 2.90 -16.87
N ALA A 183 8.73 3.96 -17.68
CA ALA A 183 9.33 4.02 -19.01
C ALA A 183 10.85 3.84 -18.99
N ASN A 184 11.51 4.37 -17.94
CA ASN A 184 12.96 4.37 -17.77
C ASN A 184 13.51 3.01 -17.31
N GLY A 185 12.62 2.11 -16.90
CA GLY A 185 12.94 0.75 -16.53
C GLY A 185 13.13 0.52 -15.03
N THR A 186 12.80 1.53 -14.21
CA THR A 186 12.73 1.41 -12.75
C THR A 186 11.43 0.72 -12.35
N VAL A 187 11.53 -0.24 -11.44
CA VAL A 187 10.37 -0.90 -10.85
C VAL A 187 9.75 0.06 -9.84
N LEU A 188 8.51 0.48 -10.09
CA LEU A 188 7.74 1.39 -9.22
C LEU A 188 7.04 0.61 -8.10
N GLN A 189 6.47 -0.55 -8.44
CA GLN A 189 5.80 -1.42 -7.50
C GLN A 189 6.11 -2.86 -7.86
N SER A 190 6.43 -3.67 -6.86
CA SER A 190 6.66 -5.10 -6.99
C SER A 190 6.06 -5.79 -5.78
N GLU A 191 5.08 -6.62 -6.04
CA GLU A 191 4.38 -7.39 -5.04
C GLU A 191 4.26 -8.83 -5.53
N ILE A 192 4.52 -9.79 -4.65
CA ILE A 192 4.22 -11.18 -4.91
C ILE A 192 3.05 -11.57 -4.04
N VAL A 193 1.96 -11.97 -4.70
CA VAL A 193 0.79 -12.57 -4.08
C VAL A 193 0.88 -14.06 -4.33
N GLY A 194 1.14 -14.81 -3.27
CA GLY A 194 1.19 -16.25 -3.30
C GLY A 194 -0.07 -16.87 -2.71
N SER A 195 -0.43 -18.04 -3.21
CA SER A 195 -1.55 -18.84 -2.76
C SER A 195 -1.12 -20.30 -2.64
N VAL A 196 -1.47 -20.95 -1.55
CA VAL A 196 -1.22 -22.37 -1.31
C VAL A 196 -2.54 -23.11 -1.47
N LYS A 197 -2.69 -23.80 -2.60
CA LYS A 197 -3.85 -24.64 -2.89
C LYS A 197 -3.56 -26.08 -2.52
N MET A 198 -4.53 -26.77 -1.94
CA MET A 198 -4.41 -28.16 -1.53
C MET A 198 -5.51 -28.99 -2.18
N ARG A 199 -5.17 -30.21 -2.59
CA ARG A 199 -6.11 -31.25 -2.97
C ARG A 199 -5.90 -32.43 -2.02
N VAL A 200 -6.84 -32.60 -1.10
CA VAL A 200 -6.72 -33.55 0.00
C VAL A 200 -7.62 -34.74 -0.28
N TYR A 201 -7.07 -35.94 -0.26
CA TYR A 201 -7.82 -37.20 -0.39
C TYR A 201 -7.45 -38.07 0.79
N LEU A 202 -7.97 -37.73 1.96
CA LEU A 202 -7.61 -38.37 3.23
C LEU A 202 -8.83 -38.97 3.92
N SER A 203 -8.65 -40.13 4.53
CA SER A 203 -9.68 -40.80 5.30
C SER A 203 -9.76 -40.23 6.72
N GLY A 204 -10.96 -40.17 7.31
CA GLY A 204 -11.17 -39.74 8.69
C GLY A 204 -11.11 -38.21 8.87
N MET A 205 -10.61 -37.81 10.04
CA MET A 205 -10.52 -36.41 10.52
C MET A 205 -9.06 -36.06 10.84
N PRO A 206 -8.18 -35.96 9.82
CA PRO A 206 -6.75 -35.84 10.06
C PRO A 206 -6.37 -34.42 10.49
N GLU A 207 -5.48 -34.30 11.46
CA GLU A 207 -4.81 -33.04 11.80
C GLU A 207 -3.53 -32.91 10.96
N LEU A 208 -3.49 -31.93 10.07
CA LEU A 208 -2.33 -31.59 9.26
C LEU A 208 -1.51 -30.48 9.93
N ARG A 209 -0.18 -30.57 9.78
CA ARG A 209 0.74 -29.51 10.16
C ARG A 209 1.70 -29.19 9.02
N LEU A 210 1.62 -27.96 8.51
CA LEU A 210 2.46 -27.45 7.44
C LEU A 210 3.62 -26.64 8.03
N GLY A 211 4.84 -26.97 7.63
CA GLY A 211 6.05 -26.21 7.95
C GLY A 211 6.60 -25.52 6.72
N LEU A 212 6.73 -24.19 6.78
CA LEU A 212 7.34 -23.36 5.74
C LEU A 212 8.74 -22.87 6.17
N ASN A 213 9.51 -22.28 5.28
CA ASN A 213 10.75 -21.58 5.60
C ASN A 213 10.50 -20.12 6.04
N ASP A 214 9.58 -19.91 7.00
CA ASP A 214 9.24 -18.59 7.54
C ASP A 214 10.39 -17.99 8.36
N LYS A 215 10.79 -16.76 8.04
CA LYS A 215 11.88 -16.03 8.69
C LYS A 215 11.66 -15.89 10.20
N VAL A 216 10.44 -15.53 10.63
CA VAL A 216 10.10 -15.36 12.04
C VAL A 216 10.27 -16.67 12.81
N GLN A 217 9.82 -17.79 12.23
CA GLN A 217 9.99 -19.11 12.84
C GLN A 217 11.47 -19.52 12.95
N PHE A 218 12.30 -19.17 11.95
CA PHE A 218 13.72 -19.48 11.94
C PHE A 218 14.53 -18.62 12.93
N GLU A 219 14.15 -17.36 13.12
CA GLU A 219 14.73 -16.47 14.13
C GLU A 219 14.43 -16.98 15.54
N ASN A 220 13.17 -17.34 15.83
CA ASN A 220 12.77 -17.94 17.12
C ASN A 220 13.49 -19.27 17.42
N SER A 221 13.88 -20.02 16.39
CA SER A 221 14.59 -21.29 16.52
C SER A 221 16.13 -21.17 16.49
N GLY A 222 16.68 -19.96 16.44
CA GLY A 222 18.14 -19.71 16.39
C GLY A 222 18.82 -20.13 15.07
N ARG A 223 18.06 -20.28 13.97
CA ARG A 223 18.54 -20.76 12.66
C ARG A 223 18.57 -19.66 11.57
N GLY A 224 18.79 -18.40 11.94
CA GLY A 224 18.73 -17.23 11.05
C GLY A 224 19.73 -17.20 9.88
N LYS A 225 20.64 -18.18 9.73
CA LYS A 225 21.58 -18.26 8.59
C LYS A 225 21.02 -18.92 7.33
N ASN A 226 19.83 -19.55 7.42
CA ASN A 226 19.21 -20.22 6.27
C ASN A 226 18.35 -19.26 5.44
N LYS A 227 18.20 -19.55 4.14
CA LYS A 227 17.35 -18.77 3.23
C LYS A 227 15.88 -18.88 3.66
N ALA A 228 15.41 -17.89 4.42
CA ALA A 228 14.05 -17.78 4.89
C ALA A 228 13.26 -16.73 4.10
N VAL A 229 11.94 -16.87 4.10
CA VAL A 229 11.00 -15.93 3.47
C VAL A 229 10.30 -15.13 4.54
N GLU A 230 10.26 -13.82 4.36
CA GLU A 230 9.52 -12.89 5.20
C GLU A 230 8.13 -12.70 4.60
N LEU A 231 7.13 -13.23 5.29
CA LEU A 231 5.73 -13.11 4.89
C LEU A 231 5.17 -11.86 5.59
N GLU A 232 4.80 -10.83 4.82
CA GLU A 232 4.26 -9.59 5.38
C GLU A 232 2.82 -9.74 5.86
N ASP A 233 1.99 -10.34 5.01
CA ASP A 233 0.58 -10.60 5.31
C ASP A 233 0.26 -12.04 4.92
N VAL A 234 -0.48 -12.73 5.78
CA VAL A 234 -0.92 -14.10 5.57
C VAL A 234 -2.39 -14.22 5.96
N LYS A 235 -3.20 -14.65 5.00
CA LYS A 235 -4.61 -14.94 5.19
C LYS A 235 -4.79 -16.45 5.15
N PHE A 236 -5.39 -17.01 6.20
CA PHE A 236 -5.63 -18.44 6.30
C PHE A 236 -7.09 -18.78 6.03
N HIS A 237 -7.31 -20.01 5.56
CA HIS A 237 -8.61 -20.65 5.59
C HIS A 237 -9.08 -20.85 7.04
N GLN A 238 -10.39 -20.86 7.27
CA GLN A 238 -11.00 -21.07 8.59
C GLN A 238 -10.56 -22.36 9.30
N CYS A 239 -10.02 -23.33 8.55
CA CYS A 239 -9.55 -24.58 9.11
C CYS A 239 -8.26 -24.46 9.92
N VAL A 240 -7.54 -23.35 9.78
CA VAL A 240 -6.27 -23.10 10.48
C VAL A 240 -6.52 -22.56 11.87
N ARG A 241 -5.85 -23.17 12.86
CA ARG A 241 -5.89 -22.71 14.25
C ARG A 241 -4.98 -21.49 14.42
N LEU A 242 -5.54 -20.30 14.27
CA LEU A 242 -4.81 -19.02 14.37
C LEU A 242 -4.07 -18.85 15.69
N SER A 243 -4.64 -19.30 16.81
CA SER A 243 -3.98 -19.24 18.13
C SER A 243 -2.67 -20.02 18.21
N ARG A 244 -2.56 -21.15 17.48
CA ARG A 244 -1.29 -21.88 17.40
C ARG A 244 -0.29 -21.13 16.52
N PHE A 245 -0.74 -20.62 15.38
CA PHE A 245 0.11 -19.86 14.47
C PHE A 245 0.71 -18.61 15.14
N GLU A 246 -0.05 -17.89 15.97
CA GLU A 246 0.45 -16.72 16.70
C GLU A 246 1.57 -17.09 17.69
N ASN A 247 1.41 -18.20 18.41
CA ASN A 247 2.35 -18.62 19.46
C ASN A 247 3.67 -19.20 18.92
N ASP A 248 3.60 -20.15 17.97
CA ASP A 248 4.77 -20.93 17.54
C ASP A 248 5.00 -20.92 16.01
N ARG A 249 4.22 -20.12 15.28
CA ARG A 249 4.21 -20.06 13.80
C ARG A 249 3.94 -21.41 13.14
N THR A 250 3.27 -22.34 13.84
CA THR A 250 2.87 -23.64 13.29
C THR A 250 1.50 -23.56 12.62
N ILE A 251 1.45 -23.83 11.32
CA ILE A 251 0.19 -23.92 10.57
C ILE A 251 -0.43 -25.30 10.83
N SER A 252 -1.39 -25.36 11.77
CA SER A 252 -2.10 -26.59 12.16
C SER A 252 -3.58 -26.50 11.81
N PHE A 253 -4.11 -27.50 11.10
CA PHE A 253 -5.48 -27.48 10.57
C PHE A 253 -6.06 -28.88 10.34
N ILE A 254 -7.40 -28.95 10.26
CA ILE A 254 -8.12 -30.13 9.75
C ILE A 254 -8.63 -29.77 8.35
N PRO A 255 -8.13 -30.36 7.25
CA PRO A 255 -8.44 -29.91 5.89
C PRO A 255 -9.87 -30.26 5.43
N PRO A 256 -10.58 -29.36 4.74
CA PRO A 256 -11.79 -29.71 3.97
C PRO A 256 -11.50 -30.70 2.84
N ASP A 257 -12.57 -31.39 2.37
CA ASP A 257 -12.64 -32.40 1.26
C ASP A 257 -11.29 -32.80 0.69
N GLY A 258 -10.91 -32.83 -0.59
CA GLY A 258 -11.29 -32.09 -1.79
C GLY A 258 -10.23 -31.02 -2.13
N GLU A 259 -10.48 -30.22 -3.18
CA GLU A 259 -9.67 -29.04 -3.51
C GLU A 259 -10.07 -27.83 -2.65
N PHE A 260 -9.12 -27.12 -2.05
CA PHE A 260 -9.37 -25.86 -1.35
C PHE A 260 -8.11 -25.00 -1.28
N GLU A 261 -8.28 -23.73 -0.96
CA GLU A 261 -7.18 -22.80 -0.74
C GLU A 261 -6.86 -22.72 0.76
N LEU A 262 -5.66 -23.14 1.16
CA LEU A 262 -5.25 -23.18 2.57
C LEU A 262 -4.86 -21.79 3.08
N MET A 263 -4.06 -21.07 2.30
CA MET A 263 -3.56 -19.76 2.69
C MET A 263 -3.19 -18.91 1.47
N ASN A 264 -3.32 -17.61 1.63
CA ASN A 264 -2.74 -16.60 0.77
C ASN A 264 -1.68 -15.83 1.54
N TYR A 265 -0.61 -15.46 0.86
CA TYR A 265 0.45 -14.67 1.45
C TYR A 265 0.88 -13.56 0.50
N ARG A 266 1.30 -12.45 1.08
CA ARG A 266 1.77 -11.27 0.35
C ARG A 266 3.16 -10.91 0.82
N LEU A 267 4.01 -10.51 -0.12
CA LEU A 267 5.34 -9.98 0.16
C LEU A 267 5.65 -8.82 -0.80
N THR A 268 6.13 -7.71 -0.24
CA THR A 268 6.51 -6.50 -0.98
C THR A 268 8.02 -6.51 -1.19
N THR A 269 8.54 -7.56 -1.81
CA THR A 269 9.97 -7.65 -2.15
C THR A 269 10.22 -7.04 -3.53
N VAL A 270 11.20 -6.15 -3.63
CA VAL A 270 11.68 -5.63 -4.91
C VAL A 270 12.50 -6.72 -5.59
N VAL A 271 11.89 -7.44 -6.53
CA VAL A 271 12.55 -8.45 -7.35
C VAL A 271 12.81 -7.93 -8.74
N LYS A 272 13.90 -8.42 -9.36
CA LYS A 272 14.15 -8.15 -10.77
C LYS A 272 13.05 -8.80 -11.63
N PRO A 273 12.56 -8.10 -12.67
CA PRO A 273 11.57 -8.63 -13.60
C PRO A 273 12.03 -9.95 -14.22
N LEU A 274 11.25 -11.02 -14.07
CA LEU A 274 11.58 -12.34 -14.62
C LEU A 274 11.65 -12.32 -16.15
N ILE A 275 10.76 -11.56 -16.80
CA ILE A 275 10.82 -11.27 -18.23
C ILE A 275 10.83 -9.75 -18.38
N TRP A 276 11.92 -9.24 -18.95
CA TRP A 276 12.10 -7.82 -19.22
C TRP A 276 11.78 -7.52 -20.67
N VAL A 277 10.84 -6.62 -20.93
CA VAL A 277 10.46 -6.21 -22.28
C VAL A 277 10.75 -4.73 -22.48
N GLU A 278 11.69 -4.46 -23.38
CA GLU A 278 11.98 -3.14 -23.91
C GLU A 278 11.22 -2.98 -25.24
N ALA A 279 10.47 -1.90 -25.38
CA ALA A 279 9.77 -1.54 -26.61
C ALA A 279 10.17 -0.12 -27.00
N VAL A 280 10.79 -0.01 -28.16
CA VAL A 280 11.11 1.26 -28.81
C VAL A 280 10.03 1.52 -29.86
N VAL A 281 9.42 2.70 -29.82
CA VAL A 281 8.38 3.10 -30.76
C VAL A 281 8.84 4.29 -31.57
N GLU A 282 8.79 4.12 -32.88
CA GLU A 282 9.06 5.15 -33.87
C GLU A 282 7.75 5.50 -34.56
N LYS A 283 7.18 6.67 -34.24
CA LYS A 283 5.95 7.16 -34.86
C LYS A 283 6.31 8.15 -35.96
N PHE A 284 5.90 7.85 -37.19
CA PHE A 284 5.94 8.76 -38.32
C PHE A 284 4.52 9.31 -38.51
N SER A 285 4.30 10.55 -38.06
CA SER A 285 3.00 11.22 -38.15
C SER A 285 2.41 11.13 -39.55
N HIS A 286 1.10 10.84 -39.64
CA HIS A 286 0.36 10.70 -40.89
C HIS A 286 0.87 9.61 -41.86
N SER A 287 1.65 8.64 -41.37
CA SER A 287 2.23 7.60 -42.24
C SER A 287 2.21 6.21 -41.61
N ARG A 288 2.96 6.01 -40.53
CA ARG A 288 3.18 4.68 -39.96
C ARG A 288 3.74 4.75 -38.55
N VAL A 289 3.59 3.66 -37.81
CA VAL A 289 4.25 3.45 -36.53
C VAL A 289 5.01 2.12 -36.56
N GLU A 290 6.25 2.17 -36.11
CA GLU A 290 7.15 1.02 -36.03
C GLU A 290 7.47 0.70 -34.57
N PHE A 291 7.38 -0.57 -34.22
CA PHE A 291 7.68 -1.10 -32.89
C PHE A 291 8.88 -2.02 -33.01
N MET A 292 9.92 -1.75 -32.22
CA MET A 292 11.05 -2.65 -32.04
C MET A 292 11.07 -3.16 -30.60
N ILE A 293 10.82 -4.45 -30.43
CA ILE A 293 10.58 -5.07 -29.14
C ILE A 293 11.66 -6.09 -28.86
N LYS A 294 12.23 -5.98 -27.66
CA LYS A 294 13.27 -6.83 -27.12
C LYS A 294 12.80 -7.43 -25.82
N ALA A 295 12.59 -8.74 -25.80
CA ALA A 295 12.22 -9.49 -24.60
C ALA A 295 13.42 -10.28 -24.10
N LYS A 296 13.78 -10.14 -22.82
CA LYS A 296 14.91 -10.79 -22.16
C LYS A 296 14.43 -11.52 -20.92
N SER A 297 14.68 -12.82 -20.84
CA SER A 297 14.38 -13.61 -19.64
C SER A 297 15.52 -13.51 -18.61
N GLN A 298 15.19 -13.10 -17.39
CA GLN A 298 16.13 -12.84 -16.27
C GLN A 298 16.01 -13.85 -15.12
N PHE A 299 15.57 -15.08 -15.41
CA PHE A 299 15.56 -16.19 -14.45
C PHE A 299 16.60 -17.26 -14.77
N LYS A 300 16.71 -18.26 -13.90
CA LYS A 300 17.72 -19.33 -14.01
C LYS A 300 17.60 -20.06 -15.35
N ARG A 301 18.73 -20.32 -16.00
CA ARG A 301 18.80 -20.99 -17.32
C ARG A 301 18.14 -22.38 -17.38
N ARG A 302 18.05 -23.07 -16.23
CA ARG A 302 17.39 -24.38 -16.09
C ARG A 302 15.87 -24.30 -16.08
N SER A 303 15.31 -23.13 -15.82
CA SER A 303 13.87 -22.89 -15.82
C SER A 303 13.47 -22.35 -17.20
N THR A 304 12.22 -22.59 -17.57
CA THR A 304 11.66 -22.17 -18.85
C THR A 304 10.28 -21.58 -18.59
N ALA A 305 10.02 -20.41 -19.15
CA ALA A 305 8.69 -19.83 -19.14
C ALA A 305 7.87 -20.39 -20.31
N ASN A 306 6.67 -20.85 -20.01
CA ASN A 306 5.73 -21.43 -20.96
C ASN A 306 4.64 -20.40 -21.28
N ASN A 307 4.12 -20.49 -22.51
CA ASN A 307 2.99 -19.70 -23.00
C ASN A 307 3.15 -18.20 -22.69
N VAL A 308 4.33 -17.65 -22.99
CA VAL A 308 4.62 -16.24 -22.79
C VAL A 308 3.86 -15.43 -23.83
N GLU A 309 3.03 -14.52 -23.37
CA GLU A 309 2.26 -13.61 -24.20
C GLU A 309 2.57 -12.17 -23.81
N ILE A 310 3.08 -11.40 -24.76
CA ILE A 310 3.43 -9.99 -24.59
C ILE A 310 2.42 -9.18 -25.40
N VAL A 311 1.50 -8.51 -24.71
CA VAL A 311 0.45 -7.67 -25.29
C VAL A 311 0.91 -6.21 -25.29
N ILE A 312 0.96 -5.63 -26.48
CA ILE A 312 1.51 -4.30 -26.71
C ILE A 312 0.40 -3.44 -27.33
N PRO A 313 -0.05 -2.38 -26.65
CA PRO A 313 -1.06 -1.50 -27.21
C PRO A 313 -0.56 -0.82 -28.50
N VAL A 314 -1.49 -0.55 -29.40
CA VAL A 314 -1.27 0.23 -30.62
C VAL A 314 -2.31 1.34 -30.71
N PRO A 315 -2.06 2.37 -31.53
CA PRO A 315 -3.08 3.37 -31.85
C PRO A 315 -4.36 2.70 -32.37
N ARG A 316 -5.53 3.27 -32.03
CA ARG A 316 -6.84 2.73 -32.42
C ARG A 316 -7.07 2.79 -33.92
N ASP A 317 -6.43 3.76 -34.56
CA ASP A 317 -6.46 4.02 -36.00
C ASP A 317 -5.40 3.23 -36.78
N ALA A 318 -4.58 2.41 -36.09
CA ALA A 318 -3.52 1.64 -36.72
C ALA A 318 -4.08 0.53 -37.63
N ASP A 319 -3.60 0.48 -38.88
CA ASP A 319 -4.03 -0.49 -39.87
C ASP A 319 -2.83 -1.24 -40.50
N THR A 320 -3.13 -2.21 -41.37
CA THR A 320 -2.16 -2.95 -42.17
C THR A 320 -0.95 -3.48 -41.37
N PRO A 321 -1.16 -4.38 -40.38
CA PRO A 321 -0.08 -4.89 -39.53
C PRO A 321 0.94 -5.72 -40.30
N LYS A 322 2.23 -5.50 -40.03
CA LYS A 322 3.34 -6.31 -40.54
C LYS A 322 4.24 -6.72 -39.38
N PHE A 323 4.40 -8.03 -39.18
CA PHE A 323 5.21 -8.57 -38.10
C PHE A 323 6.45 -9.31 -38.63
N LYS A 324 7.58 -9.12 -37.95
CA LYS A 324 8.82 -9.89 -38.13
C LYS A 324 9.35 -10.29 -36.76
N ALA A 325 9.09 -11.53 -36.35
CA ALA A 325 9.58 -12.08 -35.08
C ALA A 325 10.66 -13.13 -35.37
N ALA A 326 11.75 -13.12 -34.59
CA ALA A 326 12.76 -14.18 -34.68
C ALA A 326 12.22 -15.52 -34.17
N ILE A 327 11.44 -15.48 -33.07
CA ILE A 327 10.82 -16.62 -32.39
C ILE A 327 9.41 -16.22 -31.95
N GLY A 328 8.48 -17.17 -31.97
CA GLY A 328 7.08 -16.94 -31.61
C GLY A 328 6.25 -16.35 -32.76
N VAL A 329 4.97 -16.14 -32.49
CA VAL A 329 4.00 -15.63 -33.48
C VAL A 329 3.36 -14.37 -32.93
N ALA A 330 3.35 -13.29 -33.71
CA ALA A 330 2.64 -12.06 -33.37
C ALA A 330 1.29 -12.02 -34.08
N LYS A 331 0.23 -11.67 -33.35
CA LYS A 331 -1.14 -11.54 -33.87
C LYS A 331 -1.69 -10.17 -33.51
N TYR A 332 -2.32 -9.50 -34.47
CA TYR A 332 -3.04 -8.26 -34.22
C TYR A 332 -4.39 -8.53 -33.54
N VAL A 333 -4.72 -7.75 -32.51
CA VAL A 333 -5.95 -7.86 -31.70
C VAL A 333 -6.63 -6.47 -31.71
N PRO A 334 -7.45 -6.17 -32.74
CA PRO A 334 -8.06 -4.86 -32.91
C PRO A 334 -9.06 -4.51 -31.80
N GLU A 335 -9.77 -5.50 -31.25
CA GLU A 335 -10.73 -5.32 -30.14
C GLU A 335 -10.09 -4.67 -28.91
N ASP A 336 -8.86 -5.07 -28.59
CA ASP A 336 -8.06 -4.50 -27.51
C ASP A 336 -7.21 -3.31 -27.94
N ASN A 337 -7.25 -2.92 -29.24
CA ASN A 337 -6.34 -1.95 -29.84
C ASN A 337 -4.88 -2.27 -29.47
N ALA A 338 -4.47 -3.53 -29.70
CA ALA A 338 -3.18 -4.07 -29.31
C ALA A 338 -2.71 -5.18 -30.27
N PHE A 339 -1.48 -5.65 -30.13
CA PHE A 339 -1.04 -6.91 -30.72
C PHE A 339 -0.36 -7.77 -29.66
N ALA A 340 -0.52 -9.08 -29.79
CA ALA A 340 -0.01 -10.07 -28.87
C ALA A 340 1.12 -10.88 -29.52
N TRP A 341 2.31 -10.85 -28.90
CA TRP A 341 3.43 -11.69 -29.27
C TRP A 341 3.49 -12.93 -28.39
N ASN A 342 3.23 -14.08 -29.01
CA ASN A 342 3.12 -15.38 -28.34
C ASN A 342 4.39 -16.21 -28.55
N ILE A 343 5.03 -16.59 -27.44
CA ILE A 343 6.22 -17.43 -27.40
C ILE A 343 5.88 -18.67 -26.56
N LYS A 344 5.77 -19.84 -27.20
CA LYS A 344 5.39 -21.09 -26.51
C LYS A 344 6.35 -21.49 -25.39
N SER A 345 7.65 -21.32 -25.63
CA SER A 345 8.70 -21.69 -24.70
C SER A 345 9.82 -20.66 -24.72
N PHE A 346 10.10 -20.05 -23.57
CA PHE A 346 11.11 -19.02 -23.39
C PHE A 346 12.09 -19.42 -22.28
N PRO A 347 13.24 -20.02 -22.64
CA PRO A 347 14.25 -20.44 -21.68
C PRO A 347 14.88 -19.26 -20.92
N GLY A 348 15.32 -19.49 -19.69
CA GLY A 348 15.98 -18.46 -18.86
C GLY A 348 17.32 -17.97 -19.42
N GLY A 349 17.59 -16.67 -19.35
CA GLY A 349 18.83 -16.07 -19.82
C GLY A 349 18.93 -15.91 -21.34
N LYS A 350 17.80 -16.04 -22.06
CA LYS A 350 17.69 -15.81 -23.50
C LYS A 350 17.10 -14.43 -23.79
N GLU A 351 17.33 -13.97 -25.01
CA GLU A 351 16.80 -12.71 -25.51
C GLU A 351 16.23 -12.92 -26.91
N TYR A 352 15.04 -12.39 -27.16
CA TYR A 352 14.36 -12.46 -28.44
C TYR A 352 13.93 -11.06 -28.90
N LEU A 353 13.91 -10.88 -30.22
CA LEU A 353 13.57 -9.63 -30.88
C LEU A 353 12.35 -9.83 -31.78
N MET A 354 11.51 -8.80 -31.82
CA MET A 354 10.39 -8.71 -32.74
C MET A 354 10.22 -7.28 -33.24
N ARG A 355 9.88 -7.14 -34.52
CA ARG A 355 9.53 -5.87 -35.15
C ARG A 355 8.09 -5.92 -35.63
N ALA A 356 7.34 -4.87 -35.36
CA ALA A 356 6.01 -4.66 -35.92
C ALA A 356 5.95 -3.31 -36.63
N GLN A 357 5.18 -3.24 -37.71
CA GLN A 357 4.91 -2.00 -38.43
C GLN A 357 3.42 -1.92 -38.69
N PHE A 358 2.83 -0.78 -38.40
CA PHE A 358 1.44 -0.45 -38.72
C PHE A 358 1.41 0.83 -39.53
N ARG A 359 0.43 0.96 -40.41
CA ARG A 359 0.13 2.23 -41.06
C ARG A 359 -0.77 3.06 -40.16
N LEU A 360 -0.68 4.38 -40.33
CA LEU A 360 -1.53 5.35 -39.66
C LEU A 360 -2.27 6.16 -40.73
N PRO A 361 -3.53 6.55 -40.49
CA PRO A 361 -4.26 7.41 -41.40
C PRO A 361 -3.56 8.76 -41.60
N SER A 362 -3.81 9.37 -42.75
CA SER A 362 -3.33 10.72 -43.07
C SER A 362 -4.07 11.82 -42.29
N VAL A 363 -5.25 11.52 -41.72
CA VAL A 363 -6.04 12.42 -40.89
C VAL A 363 -5.85 12.04 -39.43
N ALA A 364 -5.47 13.00 -38.58
CA ALA A 364 -5.36 12.76 -37.15
C ALA A 364 -6.75 12.71 -36.50
N GLY A 365 -6.96 11.80 -35.54
CA GLY A 365 -8.17 11.82 -34.71
C GLY A 365 -8.16 12.99 -33.71
N ASP A 366 -9.36 13.47 -33.36
CA ASP A 366 -9.54 14.64 -32.48
C ASP A 366 -9.29 14.34 -30.98
N GLU A 367 -9.19 13.06 -30.59
CA GLU A 367 -8.99 12.65 -29.18
C GLU A 367 -7.54 12.27 -28.85
N ALA A 368 -7.03 12.80 -27.74
CA ALA A 368 -5.73 12.40 -27.19
C ALA A 368 -5.79 10.96 -26.65
N GLU A 369 -5.11 10.02 -27.32
CA GLU A 369 -5.08 8.63 -26.88
C GLU A 369 -4.34 8.45 -25.55
N GLY A 370 -5.01 7.84 -24.58
CA GLY A 370 -4.40 7.41 -23.32
C GLY A 370 -3.29 6.38 -23.53
N LYS A 371 -2.10 6.63 -22.96
CA LYS A 371 -0.97 5.68 -23.00
C LYS A 371 -1.28 4.46 -22.13
N ARG A 372 -1.73 3.37 -22.75
CA ARG A 372 -1.96 2.09 -22.06
C ARG A 372 -0.64 1.35 -21.82
N PRO A 373 -0.47 0.68 -20.66
CA PRO A 373 0.73 -0.08 -20.38
C PRO A 373 0.81 -1.38 -21.18
N MET A 374 2.03 -1.88 -21.44
CA MET A 374 2.23 -3.22 -21.98
C MET A 374 1.88 -4.27 -20.92
N LYS A 375 1.25 -5.36 -21.34
CA LYS A 375 0.90 -6.51 -20.48
C LYS A 375 1.74 -7.72 -20.83
N ILE A 376 2.28 -8.41 -19.84
CA ILE A 376 3.01 -9.68 -20.05
C ILE A 376 2.35 -10.77 -19.20
N ARG A 377 1.99 -11.88 -19.85
CA ARG A 377 1.50 -13.11 -19.22
C ARG A 377 2.49 -14.23 -19.45
N PHE A 378 2.81 -15.00 -18.42
CA PHE A 378 3.69 -16.17 -18.53
C PHE A 378 3.54 -17.12 -17.34
N GLU A 379 3.93 -18.38 -17.53
CA GLU A 379 3.95 -19.39 -16.48
C GLU A 379 5.35 -20.01 -16.38
N ILE A 380 5.92 -20.09 -15.18
CA ILE A 380 7.19 -20.78 -14.93
C ILE A 380 6.91 -21.92 -13.94
N PRO A 381 6.82 -23.17 -14.41
CA PRO A 381 6.63 -24.31 -13.52
C PRO A 381 7.89 -24.56 -12.68
N TYR A 382 7.70 -25.16 -11.50
CA TYR A 382 8.75 -25.53 -10.55
C TYR A 382 9.64 -24.35 -10.11
N PHE A 383 9.05 -23.15 -10.03
CA PHE A 383 9.76 -21.92 -9.70
C PHE A 383 8.99 -21.05 -8.71
N THR A 384 9.67 -20.59 -7.66
CA THR A 384 9.17 -19.61 -6.69
C THR A 384 10.06 -18.38 -6.72
N THR A 385 9.47 -17.21 -6.87
CA THR A 385 10.17 -15.93 -6.90
C THR A 385 10.53 -15.49 -5.47
N SER A 386 9.61 -15.70 -4.51
CA SER A 386 9.86 -15.42 -3.09
C SER A 386 10.96 -16.32 -2.49
N GLY A 387 11.11 -17.53 -3.03
CA GLY A 387 11.95 -18.58 -2.43
C GLY A 387 11.26 -19.36 -1.32
N ILE A 388 9.93 -19.30 -1.22
CA ILE A 388 9.15 -20.09 -0.28
C ILE A 388 9.34 -21.58 -0.53
N GLN A 389 9.43 -22.35 0.55
CA GLN A 389 9.66 -23.77 0.51
C GLN A 389 8.80 -24.46 1.57
N VAL A 390 8.11 -25.51 1.14
CA VAL A 390 7.45 -26.45 2.05
C VAL A 390 8.51 -27.38 2.62
N ARG A 391 8.81 -27.22 3.91
CA ARG A 391 9.81 -28.03 4.63
C ARG A 391 9.26 -29.40 5.00
N TYR A 392 8.02 -29.43 5.46
CA TYR A 392 7.33 -30.67 5.81
C TYR A 392 5.82 -30.47 5.80
N LEU A 393 5.10 -31.56 5.56
CA LEU A 393 3.68 -31.69 5.83
C LEU A 393 3.49 -32.93 6.70
N LYS A 394 3.13 -32.74 7.97
CA LYS A 394 2.83 -33.85 8.89
C LYS A 394 1.34 -34.14 8.84
N ILE A 395 0.98 -35.42 8.74
CA ILE A 395 -0.39 -35.91 8.74
C ILE A 395 -0.56 -36.74 10.01
N ILE A 396 -1.49 -36.33 10.87
CA ILE A 396 -1.76 -36.98 12.16
C ILE A 396 -3.20 -37.47 12.14
N GLU A 397 -3.40 -38.78 12.14
CA GLU A 397 -4.71 -39.41 12.17
C GLU A 397 -4.71 -40.56 13.20
N LYS A 398 -5.83 -40.74 13.92
CA LYS A 398 -5.94 -41.74 15.00
C LYS A 398 -5.76 -43.17 14.50
N SER A 399 -6.16 -43.45 13.26
CA SER A 399 -5.97 -44.77 12.63
C SER A 399 -4.55 -45.03 12.14
N GLY A 400 -3.65 -44.03 12.16
CA GLY A 400 -2.23 -44.21 11.88
C GLY A 400 -1.87 -44.67 10.45
N TYR A 401 -2.72 -44.42 9.46
CA TYR A 401 -2.41 -44.81 8.08
C TYR A 401 -1.23 -44.01 7.52
N GLN A 402 -0.49 -44.60 6.59
CA GLN A 402 0.53 -43.89 5.83
C GLN A 402 -0.12 -43.13 4.67
N ALA A 403 0.15 -41.83 4.58
CA ALA A 403 -0.30 -40.99 3.47
C ALA A 403 0.90 -40.45 2.68
N LEU A 404 0.70 -40.21 1.38
CA LEU A 404 1.73 -39.73 0.47
C LEU A 404 1.51 -38.23 0.16
N PRO A 405 2.35 -37.32 0.69
CA PRO A 405 2.29 -35.91 0.34
C PRO A 405 3.06 -35.64 -0.96
N TRP A 406 2.41 -34.99 -1.92
CA TRP A 406 2.98 -34.48 -3.17
C TRP A 406 2.98 -32.96 -3.13
N VAL A 407 4.11 -32.34 -3.48
CA VAL A 407 4.24 -30.88 -3.54
C VAL A 407 4.67 -30.48 -4.94
N SER A 408 3.87 -29.60 -5.56
CA SER A 408 4.23 -28.90 -6.79
C SER A 408 4.34 -27.40 -6.51
N MET A 409 5.29 -26.74 -7.16
CA MET A 409 5.48 -25.30 -7.05
C MET A 409 5.30 -24.71 -8.44
N ASN A 410 4.37 -23.79 -8.63
CA ASN A 410 4.08 -23.17 -9.92
C ASN A 410 4.14 -21.65 -9.78
N ASN A 411 4.87 -20.96 -10.65
CA ASN A 411 4.75 -19.50 -10.78
C ASN A 411 3.79 -19.19 -11.93
N ARG A 412 2.70 -18.48 -11.65
CA ARG A 412 1.75 -17.99 -12.65
C ARG A 412 1.65 -16.48 -12.53
N VAL A 413 2.16 -15.75 -13.51
CA VAL A 413 2.04 -14.29 -13.50
C VAL A 413 0.69 -13.89 -14.08
N SER A 414 -0.15 -13.25 -13.27
CA SER A 414 -1.45 -12.75 -13.71
C SER A 414 -1.37 -11.35 -14.33
N GLN A 415 -0.39 -10.50 -13.98
CA GLN A 415 -0.29 -9.17 -14.58
C GLN A 415 1.07 -8.46 -14.38
N PHE A 416 1.86 -8.33 -15.45
CA PHE A 416 2.93 -7.34 -15.52
C PHE A 416 2.41 -6.12 -16.29
N LEU A 417 2.34 -4.93 -15.67
CA LEU A 417 1.95 -3.69 -16.35
C LEU A 417 3.19 -2.81 -16.48
N ARG A 418 3.55 -2.40 -17.69
CA ARG A 418 4.59 -1.38 -17.90
C ARG A 418 4.00 -0.13 -18.50
N SER A 419 4.02 0.97 -17.76
CA SER A 419 3.70 2.27 -18.32
C SER A 419 4.84 2.72 -19.23
N ALA A 420 4.47 2.97 -20.49
CA ALA A 420 5.21 3.70 -21.51
C ALA A 420 6.38 3.01 -22.25
N TYR A 421 6.28 3.20 -23.57
CA TYR A 421 7.24 2.96 -24.62
C TYR A 421 8.46 3.88 -24.46
N LYS A 422 9.65 3.43 -24.87
CA LYS A 422 10.72 4.36 -25.26
C LYS A 422 10.30 4.93 -26.61
N LEU A 423 9.58 6.04 -26.61
CA LEU A 423 9.47 6.87 -27.81
C LEU A 423 10.88 7.38 -28.10
N GLN A 424 11.53 6.86 -29.13
CA GLN A 424 12.69 7.53 -29.70
C GLN A 424 12.19 8.74 -30.50
N ASN A 425 11.66 9.74 -29.80
CA ASN A 425 11.57 11.10 -30.32
C ASN A 425 12.92 11.79 -30.13
N LEU A 426 14.02 11.17 -30.57
CA LEU A 426 15.36 11.77 -30.48
C LEU A 426 15.66 12.75 -31.62
N ARG A 427 14.66 13.18 -32.41
CA ARG A 427 14.88 14.14 -33.50
C ARG A 427 13.85 15.26 -33.68
N PHE A 428 12.76 15.34 -32.90
CA PHE A 428 11.70 16.33 -33.18
C PHE A 428 11.19 17.17 -32.00
N GLN A 429 11.85 17.16 -30.83
CA GLN A 429 11.61 18.16 -29.77
C GLN A 429 12.76 19.17 -29.59
N HIS A 430 13.69 19.26 -30.54
CA HIS A 430 14.76 20.26 -30.50
C HIS A 430 14.33 21.68 -30.92
N ASN A 431 13.08 21.90 -31.33
CA ASN A 431 12.68 23.17 -31.94
C ASN A 431 12.03 24.21 -31.00
N THR A 432 11.72 23.90 -29.74
CA THR A 432 11.08 24.88 -28.82
C THR A 432 12.03 25.52 -27.81
N ILE A 433 13.03 24.81 -27.29
CA ILE A 433 14.03 25.35 -26.36
C ILE A 433 15.38 25.49 -27.08
N ASN A 434 15.61 26.68 -27.62
CA ASN A 434 16.81 27.06 -28.39
C ASN A 434 17.36 28.42 -27.89
N SER A 435 18.38 28.95 -28.55
CA SER A 435 18.95 30.25 -28.20
C SER A 435 17.93 31.40 -28.24
N ALA A 436 16.93 31.34 -29.12
CA ALA A 436 15.87 32.33 -29.20
C ALA A 436 14.91 32.29 -27.99
N PHE A 437 14.65 31.10 -27.44
CA PHE A 437 13.89 30.94 -26.19
C PHE A 437 14.55 31.70 -25.03
N LEU A 438 15.86 31.50 -24.82
CA LEU A 438 16.61 32.23 -23.79
C LEU A 438 16.69 33.73 -24.10
N GLY A 439 16.83 34.11 -25.38
CA GLY A 439 16.83 35.51 -25.80
C GLY A 439 15.53 36.24 -25.44
N ASN A 440 14.38 35.57 -25.54
CA ASN A 440 13.09 36.14 -25.14
C ASN A 440 13.01 36.37 -23.62
N ILE A 441 13.50 35.43 -22.81
CA ILE A 441 13.54 35.54 -21.34
C ILE A 441 14.45 36.71 -20.93
N VAL A 442 15.64 36.82 -21.53
CA VAL A 442 16.56 37.94 -21.27
C VAL A 442 15.94 39.29 -21.64
N LYS A 443 15.17 39.34 -22.72
CA LYS A 443 14.44 40.54 -23.12
C LYS A 443 13.37 40.91 -22.10
N GLN A 444 12.60 39.95 -21.59
CA GLN A 444 11.58 40.17 -20.56
C GLN A 444 12.21 40.66 -19.24
N HIS A 445 13.37 40.12 -18.84
CA HIS A 445 14.12 40.64 -17.70
C HIS A 445 14.62 42.07 -17.92
N ALA A 446 15.07 42.39 -19.14
CA ALA A 446 15.51 43.74 -19.49
C ALA A 446 14.37 44.76 -19.41
N ASP A 447 13.16 44.37 -19.82
CA ASP A 447 11.94 45.18 -19.68
C ASP A 447 11.58 45.41 -18.20
N ASN A 448 11.92 44.46 -17.32
CA ASN A 448 11.75 44.52 -15.86
C ASN A 448 12.96 45.15 -15.12
N GLY A 449 13.93 45.72 -15.84
CA GLY A 449 15.08 46.43 -15.24
C GLY A 449 16.31 45.57 -14.91
N SER A 450 16.28 44.27 -15.20
CA SER A 450 17.40 43.33 -14.95
C SER A 450 18.12 42.97 -16.26
N LYS A 451 19.44 43.15 -16.35
CA LYS A 451 20.21 42.84 -17.56
C LYS A 451 21.02 41.55 -17.41
N PHE A 452 20.76 40.58 -18.27
CA PHE A 452 21.52 39.33 -18.40
C PHE A 452 22.25 39.27 -19.74
N PHE A 453 23.43 38.64 -19.77
CA PHE A 453 24.23 38.45 -20.98
C PHE A 453 24.38 36.97 -21.27
N LEU A 454 24.00 36.53 -22.48
CA LEU A 454 24.17 35.16 -22.94
C LEU A 454 25.43 35.03 -23.81
N PRO A 455 26.16 33.92 -23.74
CA PRO A 455 27.36 33.69 -24.53
C PRO A 455 27.02 33.28 -25.97
N LEU A 456 26.34 34.16 -26.72
CA LEU A 456 25.82 33.87 -28.07
C LEU A 456 26.90 33.46 -29.09
N GLY A 457 28.18 33.75 -28.83
CA GLY A 457 29.32 33.38 -29.68
C GLY A 457 30.01 32.06 -29.32
N ASP A 458 29.59 31.38 -28.24
CA ASP A 458 30.15 30.10 -27.80
C ASP A 458 29.04 29.04 -27.79
N GLU A 459 29.01 28.22 -28.84
CA GLU A 459 28.01 27.16 -29.00
C GLU A 459 28.08 26.11 -27.88
N PHE A 460 29.26 25.83 -27.35
CA PHE A 460 29.44 24.83 -26.29
C PHE A 460 28.91 25.36 -24.95
N ALA A 461 29.19 26.63 -24.63
CA ALA A 461 28.64 27.28 -23.44
C ALA A 461 27.12 27.41 -23.51
N MET A 462 26.58 27.79 -24.67
CA MET A 462 25.12 27.86 -24.87
C MET A 462 24.44 26.49 -24.75
N GLU A 463 25.06 25.43 -25.28
CA GLU A 463 24.50 24.08 -25.19
C GLU A 463 24.45 23.59 -23.73
N LYS A 464 25.47 23.89 -22.92
CA LYS A 464 25.46 23.61 -21.47
C LYS A 464 24.32 24.28 -20.70
N ILE A 465 23.90 25.48 -21.14
CA ILE A 465 22.76 26.19 -20.54
C ILE A 465 21.43 25.59 -20.98
N LEU A 466 21.34 25.17 -22.24
CA LEU A 466 20.11 24.64 -22.83
C LEU A 466 19.83 23.18 -22.45
N GLU A 467 20.86 22.37 -22.20
CA GLU A 467 20.75 20.95 -21.87
C GLU A 467 19.84 20.69 -20.65
N PRO A 468 20.01 21.34 -19.48
CA PRO A 468 19.14 21.15 -18.32
C PRO A 468 17.67 21.50 -18.59
N LEU A 469 17.42 22.57 -19.35
CA LEU A 469 16.07 23.00 -19.71
C LEU A 469 15.38 22.02 -20.66
N ARG A 470 16.15 21.47 -21.62
CA ARG A 470 15.67 20.41 -22.51
C ARG A 470 15.39 19.12 -21.74
N ALA A 471 16.22 18.77 -20.76
CA ALA A 471 15.99 17.63 -19.88
C ALA A 471 14.67 17.79 -19.10
N LEU A 472 14.40 18.96 -18.52
CA LEU A 472 13.12 19.24 -17.84
C LEU A 472 11.91 19.13 -18.78
N ASN A 473 12.04 19.63 -20.01
CA ASN A 473 10.98 19.51 -21.02
C ASN A 473 10.73 18.04 -21.43
N LEU A 474 11.79 17.24 -21.56
CA LEU A 474 11.68 15.79 -21.84
C LEU A 474 10.99 15.04 -20.70
N GLU A 475 11.20 15.47 -19.46
CA GLU A 475 10.52 14.94 -18.27
C GLU A 475 9.06 15.45 -18.11
N GLY A 476 8.57 16.24 -19.08
CA GLY A 476 7.17 16.64 -19.19
C GLY A 476 6.83 18.04 -18.64
N VAL A 477 7.84 18.85 -18.29
CA VAL A 477 7.62 20.26 -17.92
C VAL A 477 7.26 21.08 -19.15
N LYS A 478 6.15 21.81 -19.10
CA LYS A 478 5.70 22.64 -20.23
C LYS A 478 6.69 23.77 -20.53
N VAL A 479 6.89 24.06 -21.82
CA VAL A 479 7.78 25.15 -22.26
C VAL A 479 7.26 26.51 -21.81
N GLU A 480 5.94 26.69 -21.82
CA GLU A 480 5.28 27.90 -21.33
C GLU A 480 5.53 28.10 -19.83
N PHE A 481 5.47 27.00 -19.06
CA PHE A 481 5.77 27.04 -17.62
C PHE A 481 7.25 27.35 -17.37
N LEU A 482 8.18 26.76 -18.13
CA LEU A 482 9.60 27.11 -18.02
C LEU A 482 9.85 28.58 -18.37
N SER A 483 9.22 29.08 -19.43
CA SER A 483 9.31 30.50 -19.81
C SER A 483 8.82 31.40 -18.68
N ASP A 484 7.66 31.08 -18.11
CA ASP A 484 7.04 31.85 -17.03
C ASP A 484 7.89 31.83 -15.75
N ALA A 485 8.33 30.65 -15.32
CA ALA A 485 9.15 30.47 -14.11
C ALA A 485 10.49 31.19 -14.22
N LEU A 486 11.18 31.07 -15.36
CA LEU A 486 12.47 31.72 -15.59
C LEU A 486 12.36 33.24 -15.77
N SER A 487 11.22 33.74 -16.25
CA SER A 487 11.03 35.17 -16.47
C SER A 487 10.50 35.89 -15.22
N SER A 488 9.77 35.17 -14.37
CA SER A 488 9.20 35.69 -13.12
C SER A 488 10.24 35.89 -12.01
N ASP A 489 11.28 35.04 -11.94
CA ASP A 489 12.30 35.09 -10.89
C ASP A 489 13.72 35.14 -11.48
N PRO A 490 14.42 36.30 -11.35
CA PRO A 490 15.78 36.47 -11.83
C PRO A 490 16.80 35.51 -11.19
N GLU A 491 16.61 35.08 -9.94
CA GLU A 491 17.57 34.20 -9.25
C GLU A 491 17.44 32.75 -9.74
N ILE A 492 16.24 32.26 -10.03
CA ILE A 492 16.06 30.95 -10.69
C ILE A 492 16.78 30.95 -12.04
N PHE A 493 16.57 32.00 -12.85
CA PHE A 493 17.19 32.11 -14.17
C PHE A 493 18.72 32.08 -14.08
N LYS A 494 19.29 32.85 -13.14
CA LYS A 494 20.73 32.86 -12.87
C LYS A 494 21.26 31.50 -12.41
N LYS A 495 20.57 30.81 -11.49
CA LYS A 495 21.00 29.50 -10.99
C LYS A 495 20.91 28.40 -12.06
N ILE A 496 19.84 28.36 -12.84
CA ILE A 496 19.69 27.37 -13.92
C ILE A 496 20.70 27.61 -15.05
N THR A 497 21.01 28.87 -15.37
CA THR A 497 22.00 29.19 -16.40
C THR A 497 23.44 28.97 -15.93
N ALA A 498 23.74 29.15 -14.64
CA ALA A 498 25.08 28.89 -14.09
C ALA A 498 25.32 27.40 -13.78
N ASN A 499 24.40 26.78 -13.03
CA ASN A 499 24.55 25.44 -12.45
C ASN A 499 23.35 24.52 -12.76
N GLY A 500 22.79 24.60 -13.97
CA GLY A 500 21.52 23.92 -14.30
C GLY A 500 21.52 22.41 -14.06
N LYS A 501 22.68 21.73 -14.16
CA LYS A 501 22.78 20.31 -13.83
C LYS A 501 22.50 20.03 -12.35
N GLU A 502 23.11 20.79 -11.44
CA GLU A 502 22.90 20.63 -9.99
C GLU A 502 21.45 20.92 -9.62
N VAL A 503 20.84 21.94 -10.24
CA VAL A 503 19.41 22.23 -10.05
C VAL A 503 18.56 21.03 -10.47
N VAL A 504 18.81 20.46 -11.65
CA VAL A 504 18.07 19.27 -12.12
C VAL A 504 18.28 18.07 -11.19
N ASP A 505 19.48 17.87 -10.65
CA ASP A 505 19.78 16.81 -9.70
C ASP A 505 19.00 16.99 -8.38
N VAL A 506 18.91 18.20 -7.84
CA VAL A 506 18.05 18.53 -6.68
C VAL A 506 16.57 18.24 -6.98
N LEU A 507 16.09 18.65 -8.17
CA LEU A 507 14.71 18.39 -8.59
C LEU A 507 14.44 16.89 -8.71
N ASN A 508 15.39 16.11 -9.23
CA ASN A 508 15.30 14.66 -9.32
C ASN A 508 15.16 14.01 -7.94
N VAL A 509 15.89 14.49 -6.92
CA VAL A 509 15.76 14.00 -5.54
C VAL A 509 14.35 14.26 -5.00
N LEU A 510 13.81 15.47 -5.19
CA LEU A 510 12.45 15.82 -4.77
C LEU A 510 11.40 14.96 -5.50
N VAL A 511 11.54 14.76 -6.80
CA VAL A 511 10.61 13.93 -7.58
C VAL A 511 10.67 12.46 -7.11
N ALA A 512 11.88 11.92 -6.93
CA ALA A 512 12.09 10.53 -6.57
C ALA A 512 11.61 10.18 -5.15
N TYR A 513 11.96 11.01 -4.15
CA TYR A 513 11.68 10.73 -2.74
C TYR A 513 10.36 11.31 -2.25
N CYS A 514 9.86 12.40 -2.84
CA CYS A 514 8.72 13.16 -2.30
C CYS A 514 7.47 13.11 -3.20
N SER A 515 7.51 12.40 -4.33
CA SER A 515 6.42 12.37 -5.34
C SER A 515 5.99 13.76 -5.81
N PHE A 516 6.94 14.68 -5.96
CA PHE A 516 6.66 15.96 -6.61
C PHE A 516 6.60 15.74 -8.13
N THR A 517 5.80 16.55 -8.83
CA THR A 517 6.01 16.75 -10.28
C THR A 517 7.21 17.68 -10.47
N PHE A 518 7.89 17.62 -11.61
CA PHE A 518 9.00 18.55 -11.90
C PHE A 518 8.57 20.02 -11.82
N GLU A 519 7.33 20.36 -12.21
CA GLU A 519 6.77 21.72 -12.03
C GLU A 519 6.64 22.11 -10.56
N SER A 520 6.09 21.21 -9.72
CA SER A 520 5.97 21.47 -8.28
C SER A 520 7.33 21.50 -7.57
N ALA A 521 8.29 20.69 -8.02
CA ALA A 521 9.66 20.72 -7.54
C ALA A 521 10.36 22.01 -7.91
N LEU A 522 10.15 22.53 -9.12
CA LEU A 522 10.72 23.81 -9.54
C LEU A 522 10.16 24.98 -8.72
N ARG A 523 8.84 24.99 -8.45
CA ARG A 523 8.21 25.98 -7.55
C ARG A 523 8.70 25.86 -6.09
N PHE A 524 8.92 24.63 -5.63
CA PHE A 524 9.46 24.42 -4.29
C PHE A 524 10.92 24.88 -4.20
N TYR A 525 11.72 24.58 -5.23
CA TYR A 525 13.09 25.04 -5.36
C TYR A 525 13.17 26.56 -5.39
N SER A 526 12.32 27.24 -6.16
CA SER A 526 12.31 28.71 -6.23
C SER A 526 12.03 29.35 -4.87
N THR A 527 11.10 28.78 -4.10
CA THR A 527 10.73 29.30 -2.78
C THR A 527 11.87 29.13 -1.75
N ASN A 528 12.79 28.18 -1.97
CA ASN A 528 13.88 27.83 -1.05
C ASN A 528 15.26 27.94 -1.72
N ILE A 529 15.39 28.82 -2.72
CA ILE A 529 16.56 28.86 -3.61
C ILE A 529 17.86 29.14 -2.88
N GLU A 530 17.82 29.99 -1.86
CA GLU A 530 18.98 30.39 -1.06
C GLU A 530 19.66 29.17 -0.41
N TYR A 531 18.87 28.26 0.17
CA TYR A 531 19.40 27.08 0.86
C TYR A 531 19.65 25.90 -0.09
N LEU A 532 18.69 25.60 -0.98
CA LEU A 532 18.79 24.43 -1.86
C LEU A 532 19.86 24.56 -2.95
N SER A 533 20.33 25.79 -3.22
CA SER A 533 21.44 26.01 -4.15
C SER A 533 22.80 25.58 -3.61
N GLU A 534 22.95 25.47 -2.28
CA GLU A 534 24.24 25.14 -1.64
C GLU A 534 24.32 23.68 -1.17
N VAL A 535 23.21 22.96 -1.31
CA VAL A 535 23.06 21.59 -0.82
C VAL A 535 23.49 20.58 -1.87
N ASP A 536 24.35 19.66 -1.47
CA ASP A 536 24.70 18.52 -2.31
C ASP A 536 23.51 17.56 -2.48
N PRO A 537 23.13 17.18 -3.72
CA PRO A 537 21.98 16.30 -3.97
C PRO A 537 22.11 14.90 -3.34
N HIS A 538 23.33 14.38 -3.21
CA HIS A 538 23.57 13.10 -2.56
C HIS A 538 23.36 13.21 -1.05
N GLU A 539 23.89 14.25 -0.41
CA GLU A 539 23.66 14.52 1.01
C GLU A 539 22.17 14.76 1.32
N MET A 540 21.47 15.50 0.46
CA MET A 540 20.01 15.68 0.53
C MET A 540 19.27 14.32 0.50
N SER A 541 19.69 13.42 -0.38
CA SER A 541 19.13 12.06 -0.46
C SER A 541 19.41 11.27 0.83
N CYS A 542 20.61 11.40 1.41
CA CYS A 542 20.97 10.77 2.68
C CYS A 542 20.11 11.28 3.85
N ARG A 543 19.84 12.59 3.93
CA ARG A 543 18.91 13.16 4.93
C ARG A 543 17.51 12.56 4.81
N LEU A 544 16.99 12.44 3.59
CA LEU A 544 15.68 11.82 3.34
C LEU A 544 15.68 10.32 3.66
N ASN A 545 16.81 9.63 3.47
CA ASN A 545 16.94 8.22 3.83
C ASN A 545 16.90 7.95 5.34
N VAL A 546 17.22 8.94 6.18
CA VAL A 546 17.01 8.81 7.63
C VAL A 546 15.53 8.51 7.90
N PHE A 547 14.62 9.30 7.33
CA PHE A 547 13.17 9.08 7.51
C PHE A 547 12.71 7.73 6.97
N THR A 548 13.20 7.30 5.80
CA THR A 548 12.77 6.02 5.19
C THR A 548 13.27 4.80 5.97
N ASN A 549 14.50 4.85 6.52
CA ASN A 549 15.06 3.79 7.36
C ASN A 549 14.28 3.59 8.68
N PHE A 550 13.62 4.64 9.17
CA PHE A 550 12.77 4.61 10.37
C PHE A 550 11.26 4.46 10.07
N GLY A 551 10.89 4.11 8.84
CA GLY A 551 9.55 3.65 8.47
C GLY A 551 8.63 4.69 7.85
N VAL A 552 9.11 5.91 7.58
CA VAL A 552 8.36 6.90 6.79
C VAL A 552 8.41 6.50 5.32
N LEU A 553 7.25 6.30 4.69
CA LEU A 553 7.21 5.86 3.29
C LEU A 553 7.65 6.98 2.36
N ALA A 554 8.59 6.66 1.45
CA ALA A 554 8.93 7.53 0.33
C ALA A 554 7.70 7.80 -0.54
N GLY A 555 7.65 8.98 -1.13
CA GLY A 555 6.56 9.45 -1.98
C GLY A 555 5.68 10.47 -1.26
N PRO A 556 4.32 10.35 -1.30
CA PRO A 556 3.45 11.41 -0.82
C PRO A 556 3.58 11.75 0.67
N GLN A 557 3.87 10.76 1.53
CA GLN A 557 4.04 10.97 2.97
C GLN A 557 5.29 11.79 3.26
N LEU A 558 6.45 11.37 2.72
CA LEU A 558 7.70 12.13 2.84
C LEU A 558 7.58 13.51 2.16
N GLY A 559 6.86 13.61 1.05
CA GLY A 559 6.59 14.90 0.40
C GLY A 559 5.69 15.84 1.20
N ARG A 560 4.80 15.34 2.07
CA ARG A 560 4.07 16.20 3.03
C ARG A 560 5.01 16.72 4.12
N ILE A 561 5.90 15.87 4.62
CA ILE A 561 6.91 16.24 5.63
C ILE A 561 7.85 17.32 5.08
N VAL A 562 8.41 17.13 3.89
CA VAL A 562 9.30 18.11 3.23
C VAL A 562 8.60 19.44 2.96
N ARG A 563 7.31 19.42 2.58
CA ARG A 563 6.53 20.66 2.41
C ARG A 563 6.27 21.38 3.74
N LYS A 564 6.02 20.63 4.81
CA LYS A 564 5.78 21.19 6.15
C LYS A 564 7.07 21.79 6.72
N THR A 565 8.18 21.08 6.57
CA THR A 565 9.47 21.45 7.17
C THR A 565 10.60 21.31 6.14
N PRO A 566 10.78 22.28 5.22
CA PRO A 566 11.83 22.24 4.20
C PRO A 566 13.26 22.15 4.78
N ALA A 567 13.45 22.68 5.98
CA ALA A 567 14.72 22.73 6.71
C ALA A 567 15.41 21.36 6.86
N ILE A 568 14.66 20.26 6.87
CA ILE A 568 15.23 18.90 6.95
C ILE A 568 16.10 18.53 5.74
N LEU A 569 16.01 19.29 4.65
CA LEU A 569 16.82 19.08 3.45
C LEU A 569 18.22 19.70 3.56
N TYR A 570 18.43 20.66 4.47
CA TYR A 570 19.62 21.52 4.47
C TYR A 570 20.20 21.94 5.83
N MET A 571 19.46 21.84 6.95
CA MET A 571 19.93 22.39 8.24
C MET A 571 20.85 21.47 9.06
N SER A 572 20.71 20.15 8.97
CA SER A 572 21.49 19.18 9.77
C SER A 572 22.15 18.13 8.88
N THR A 573 23.24 17.51 9.32
CA THR A 573 23.90 16.45 8.55
C THR A 573 23.12 15.12 8.68
N PRO A 574 23.17 14.24 7.65
CA PRO A 574 22.55 12.92 7.72
C PRO A 574 22.98 12.11 8.94
N GLU A 575 24.25 12.22 9.34
CA GLU A 575 24.83 11.49 10.47
C GLU A 575 24.24 11.98 11.80
N ASN A 576 24.17 13.30 12.01
CA ASN A 576 23.61 13.88 13.22
C ASN A 576 22.12 13.56 13.33
N MET A 577 21.38 13.64 12.23
CA MET A 577 19.96 13.25 12.18
C MET A 577 19.77 11.77 12.54
N ALA A 578 20.61 10.88 12.00
CA ALA A 578 20.54 9.45 12.29
C ALA A 578 20.89 9.14 13.76
N GLU A 579 21.96 9.74 14.29
CA GLU A 579 22.37 9.59 15.69
C GLU A 579 21.28 10.07 16.64
N LEU A 580 20.69 11.23 16.37
CA LEU A 580 19.60 11.78 17.15
C LEU A 580 18.38 10.85 17.18
N VAL A 581 18.00 10.30 16.02
CA VAL A 581 16.87 9.37 15.93
C VAL A 581 17.15 8.05 16.67
N GLU A 582 18.37 7.52 16.60
CA GLU A 582 18.79 6.35 17.39
C GLU A 582 18.80 6.65 18.90
N ASN A 583 19.23 7.85 19.30
CA ASN A 583 19.21 8.25 20.70
C ASN A 583 17.77 8.40 21.24
N ILE A 584 16.83 8.91 20.44
CA ILE A 584 15.41 9.01 20.79
C ILE A 584 14.77 7.62 20.94
N LEU A 585 15.23 6.60 20.20
CA LEU A 585 14.78 5.21 20.37
C LEU A 585 15.11 4.61 21.75
N ASN A 586 16.03 5.22 22.50
CA ASN A 586 16.27 4.81 23.89
C ASN A 586 15.08 5.16 24.81
N PHE A 587 14.27 6.15 24.42
CA PHE A 587 13.15 6.67 25.22
C PHE A 587 11.79 6.23 24.68
N PHE A 588 11.65 6.13 23.35
CA PHE A 588 10.41 5.82 22.66
C PHE A 588 10.50 4.54 21.81
N SER A 589 9.38 3.84 21.65
CA SER A 589 9.28 2.72 20.72
C SER A 589 9.35 3.18 19.26
N ARG A 590 9.70 2.26 18.36
CA ARG A 590 9.75 2.55 16.91
C ARG A 590 8.41 3.05 16.35
N LYS A 591 7.28 2.58 16.91
CA LYS A 591 5.94 3.02 16.50
C LYS A 591 5.65 4.47 16.93
N GLU A 592 6.04 4.83 18.14
CA GLU A 592 5.92 6.21 18.67
C GLU A 592 6.84 7.15 17.90
N LEU A 593 8.09 6.76 17.67
CA LEU A 593 9.04 7.52 16.87
C LEU A 593 8.52 7.78 15.44
N LEU A 594 7.94 6.77 14.77
CA LEU A 594 7.35 6.96 13.44
C LEU A 594 6.25 8.02 13.44
N LYS A 595 5.41 8.04 14.49
CA LYS A 595 4.39 9.06 14.68
C LYS A 595 5.02 10.44 14.87
N MET A 596 6.06 10.54 15.71
CA MET A 596 6.81 11.79 15.95
C MET A 596 7.43 12.32 14.66
N LEU A 597 8.17 11.50 13.90
CA LEU A 597 8.78 11.90 12.62
C LEU A 597 7.75 12.33 11.56
N THR A 598 6.54 11.78 11.60
CA THR A 598 5.48 12.14 10.64
C THR A 598 4.76 13.43 11.03
N GLN A 599 4.53 13.66 12.32
CA GLN A 599 3.71 14.77 12.82
C GLN A 599 4.54 16.00 13.22
N ALA A 600 5.75 15.81 13.75
CA ALA A 600 6.68 16.84 14.19
C ALA A 600 8.10 16.53 13.67
N PRO A 601 8.32 16.56 12.33
CA PRO A 601 9.59 16.22 11.71
C PRO A 601 10.75 17.15 12.13
N GLU A 602 10.47 18.35 12.61
CA GLU A 602 11.43 19.31 13.16
C GLU A 602 12.26 18.76 14.33
N ILE A 603 11.81 17.68 14.99
CA ILE A 603 12.55 17.01 16.06
C ILE A 603 13.98 16.64 15.64
N VAL A 604 14.20 16.25 14.38
CA VAL A 604 15.53 15.82 13.89
C VAL A 604 16.51 16.98 13.69
N LEU A 605 16.05 18.21 13.91
CA LEU A 605 16.83 19.44 13.80
C LEU A 605 17.21 20.00 15.17
N GLN A 606 16.69 19.43 16.26
CA GLN A 606 16.95 19.91 17.62
C GLN A 606 18.19 19.23 18.25
N PRO A 607 18.92 19.93 19.15
CA PRO A 607 19.97 19.31 19.93
C PRO A 607 19.44 18.19 20.83
N PHE A 608 20.13 17.04 20.85
CA PHE A 608 19.71 15.90 21.68
C PHE A 608 19.72 16.25 23.17
N GLU A 609 20.71 17.02 23.63
CA GLU A 609 20.86 17.40 25.03
C GLU A 609 19.65 18.17 25.56
N GLU A 610 19.06 19.04 24.73
CA GLU A 610 17.87 19.80 25.08
C GLU A 610 16.63 18.88 25.19
N LEU A 611 16.46 18.00 24.22
CA LEU A 611 15.38 16.99 24.21
C LEU A 611 15.49 16.03 25.40
N GLU A 612 16.70 15.58 25.72
CA GLU A 612 16.99 14.72 26.87
C GLU A 612 16.61 15.41 28.18
N MET A 613 16.96 16.68 28.37
CA MET A 613 16.60 17.45 29.57
C MET A 613 15.08 17.62 29.73
N LYS A 614 14.36 17.94 28.64
CA LYS A 614 12.89 18.05 28.65
C LYS A 614 12.25 16.71 29.01
N TYR A 615 12.70 15.63 28.37
CA TYR A 615 12.23 14.27 28.64
C TYR A 615 12.52 13.86 30.09
N GLU A 616 13.73 14.11 30.59
CA GLU A 616 14.12 13.85 31.98
C GLU A 616 13.17 14.51 32.98
N TYR A 617 12.85 15.79 32.75
CA TYR A 617 11.94 16.51 33.62
C TYR A 617 10.54 15.90 33.59
N ILE A 618 9.96 15.70 32.40
CA ILE A 618 8.61 15.17 32.24
C ILE A 618 8.51 13.75 32.84
N PHE A 619 9.51 12.92 32.59
CA PHE A 619 9.48 11.53 32.98
C PHE A 619 9.73 11.33 34.48
N PHE A 620 10.72 12.02 35.06
CA PHE A 620 11.10 11.79 36.46
C PHE A 620 10.44 12.76 37.45
N HIS A 621 10.25 14.02 37.06
CA HIS A 621 9.67 15.04 37.94
C HIS A 621 8.16 15.14 37.77
N MET A 622 7.63 15.11 36.53
CA MET A 622 6.17 15.06 36.32
C MET A 622 5.60 13.65 36.46
N ARG A 623 6.41 12.59 36.28
CA ARG A 623 6.00 11.17 36.29
C ARG A 623 5.02 10.80 35.18
N ILE A 624 5.25 11.35 33.99
CA ILE A 624 4.47 11.03 32.80
C ILE A 624 5.24 9.98 31.99
N GLU A 625 4.59 8.87 31.65
CA GLU A 625 5.19 7.80 30.85
C GLU A 625 5.41 8.20 29.39
N SER A 626 6.37 7.55 28.72
CA SER A 626 6.72 7.85 27.32
C SER A 626 5.56 7.60 26.34
N THR A 627 4.68 6.64 26.62
CA THR A 627 3.47 6.35 25.83
C THR A 627 2.51 7.53 25.82
N ALA A 628 2.19 8.09 26.99
CA ALA A 628 1.32 9.25 27.14
C ALA A 628 1.98 10.53 26.61
N LEU A 629 3.31 10.65 26.74
CA LEU A 629 4.07 11.77 26.18
C LEU A 629 4.08 11.74 24.64
N ALA A 630 4.13 10.56 24.02
CA ALA A 630 4.07 10.42 22.56
C ALA A 630 2.69 10.78 21.95
N GLU A 631 1.68 11.01 22.78
CA GLU A 631 0.37 11.50 22.34
C GLU A 631 0.33 13.00 22.09
N SER A 632 1.16 13.78 22.79
CA SER A 632 1.22 15.24 22.72
C SER A 632 2.60 15.64 22.24
N LEU A 633 2.73 16.25 21.06
CA LEU A 633 4.05 16.47 20.46
C LEU A 633 4.61 17.87 20.72
N ASN A 634 3.82 18.79 21.27
CA ASN A 634 4.27 20.17 21.42
C ASN A 634 5.30 20.37 22.55
N TRP A 635 5.50 19.39 23.45
CA TRP A 635 6.57 19.47 24.46
C TRP A 635 7.96 19.63 23.84
N MET A 636 8.16 19.18 22.59
CA MET A 636 9.43 19.35 21.86
C MET A 636 9.67 20.81 21.48
N ASN A 637 8.61 21.57 21.24
CA ASN A 637 8.67 22.97 20.83
C ASN A 637 8.67 23.93 22.02
N LEU A 638 8.10 23.52 23.16
CA LEU A 638 8.17 24.28 24.40
C LEU A 638 9.60 24.29 24.93
N SER A 639 10.01 25.43 25.50
CA SER A 639 11.24 25.49 26.28
C SER A 639 11.12 24.65 27.55
N LEU A 640 12.24 24.19 28.08
CA LEU A 640 12.26 23.49 29.37
C LEU A 640 11.61 24.35 30.48
N GLU A 641 11.84 25.66 30.42
CA GLU A 641 11.30 26.63 31.35
C GLU A 641 9.77 26.68 31.32
N GLU A 642 9.16 26.76 30.14
CA GLU A 642 7.70 26.75 29.99
C GLU A 642 7.08 25.43 30.49
N ILE A 643 7.75 24.30 30.25
CA ILE A 643 7.31 23.00 30.77
C ILE A 643 7.31 23.01 32.31
N MET A 644 8.38 23.53 32.91
CA MET A 644 8.52 23.65 34.36
C MET A 644 7.49 24.61 34.96
N GLU A 645 7.28 25.77 34.35
CA GLU A 645 6.30 26.77 34.79
C GLU A 645 4.88 26.20 34.78
N ARG A 646 4.48 25.54 33.68
CA ARG A 646 3.17 24.91 33.56
C ARG A 646 2.99 23.82 34.62
N HIS A 647 4.02 22.98 34.84
CA HIS A 647 3.96 21.94 35.87
C HIS A 647 3.87 22.53 37.29
N GLU A 648 4.75 23.46 37.65
CA GLU A 648 4.76 24.10 38.97
C GLU A 648 3.46 24.82 39.28
N PHE A 649 2.91 25.51 38.29
CA PHE A 649 1.64 26.21 38.43
C PHE A 649 0.50 25.25 38.73
N LEU A 650 0.40 24.13 38.00
CA LEU A 650 -0.65 23.14 38.26
C LEU A 650 -0.48 22.45 39.62
N VAL A 651 0.75 22.25 40.08
CA VAL A 651 1.03 21.72 41.43
C VAL A 651 0.60 22.74 42.50
N LYS A 652 0.97 24.01 42.35
CA LYS A 652 0.63 25.09 43.31
C LYS A 652 -0.86 25.38 43.39
N THR A 653 -1.58 25.24 42.27
CA THR A 653 -3.05 25.36 42.21
C THR A 653 -3.78 24.07 42.63
N GLY A 654 -3.05 23.00 42.91
CA GLY A 654 -3.59 21.70 43.31
C GLY A 654 -4.30 20.93 42.18
N LYS A 655 -4.14 21.38 40.93
CA LYS A 655 -4.68 20.77 39.71
C LYS A 655 -3.86 19.59 39.22
N TYR A 656 -2.58 19.53 39.59
CA TYR A 656 -1.70 18.39 39.32
C TYR A 656 -1.16 17.84 40.64
N THR A 657 -1.16 16.53 40.79
CA THR A 657 -0.54 15.82 41.90
C THR A 657 0.47 14.85 41.35
N THR A 658 1.76 15.05 41.67
CA THR A 658 2.83 14.15 41.22
C THR A 658 2.58 12.73 41.76
N PRO A 659 2.41 11.73 40.87
CA PRO A 659 2.18 10.34 41.25
C PRO A 659 3.24 9.80 42.25
N ASP A 660 2.78 9.17 43.35
CA ASP A 660 3.66 8.46 44.30
C ASP A 660 3.80 6.98 43.89
N PRO A 661 5.02 6.52 43.50
CA PRO A 661 5.25 5.14 43.10
C PRO A 661 4.92 4.10 44.18
N LYS A 662 4.87 4.49 45.46
CA LYS A 662 4.58 3.59 46.59
C LYS A 662 3.10 3.54 46.94
N ARG A 663 2.27 4.41 46.36
CA ARG A 663 0.84 4.56 46.67
C ARG A 663 0.02 4.80 45.39
N PRO A 664 -0.03 3.82 44.46
CA PRO A 664 -0.72 3.96 43.17
C PRO A 664 -2.23 4.21 43.29
N GLN A 665 -2.83 3.79 44.41
CA GLN A 665 -4.25 3.94 44.73
C GLN A 665 -4.70 5.38 45.08
N PHE A 666 -3.82 6.38 44.99
CA PHE A 666 -4.12 7.80 45.20
C PHE A 666 -3.86 8.66 43.94
N GLU A 667 -3.85 8.07 42.74
CA GLU A 667 -3.84 8.85 41.50
C GLU A 667 -5.12 9.71 41.42
N LYS A 668 -4.97 11.02 41.63
CA LYS A 668 -5.98 11.99 41.20
C LYS A 668 -5.97 12.04 39.67
N ASP A 669 -7.12 12.35 39.06
CA ASP A 669 -7.24 12.64 37.63
C ASP A 669 -6.43 13.90 37.27
N ASN A 670 -5.13 13.73 37.03
CA ASN A 670 -4.28 14.78 36.47
C ASN A 670 -4.78 15.15 35.07
N PRO A 671 -4.65 16.42 34.64
CA PRO A 671 -4.97 16.81 33.27
C PRO A 671 -4.18 15.97 32.26
N PRO A 672 -4.82 15.55 31.15
CA PRO A 672 -4.13 14.79 30.11
C PRO A 672 -3.02 15.63 29.45
N THR A 673 -1.97 14.96 28.97
CA THR A 673 -0.75 15.56 28.40
C THR A 673 -1.03 16.62 27.33
N TYR A 674 -2.03 16.40 26.46
CA TYR A 674 -2.35 17.33 25.38
C TYR A 674 -2.92 18.66 25.89
N ARG A 675 -3.62 18.65 27.05
CA ARG A 675 -4.08 19.90 27.69
C ARG A 675 -2.91 20.65 28.32
N ILE A 676 -1.89 19.95 28.80
CA ILE A 676 -0.73 20.58 29.43
C ILE A 676 0.22 21.15 28.37
N PHE A 677 0.55 20.39 27.33
CA PHE A 677 1.60 20.76 26.37
C PHE A 677 1.08 21.41 25.09
N ASP A 678 -0.06 20.96 24.55
CA ASP A 678 -0.53 21.40 23.24
C ASP A 678 -1.49 22.62 23.32
N SER A 679 -1.84 23.07 24.53
CA SER A 679 -2.65 24.28 24.73
C SER A 679 -1.79 25.54 24.65
N ASP A 680 -2.33 26.58 24.01
CA ASP A 680 -1.78 27.93 24.13
C ASP A 680 -1.92 28.47 25.57
N ASP A 681 -1.22 29.56 25.88
CA ASP A 681 -1.17 30.12 27.24
C ASP A 681 -2.55 30.57 27.77
N GLN A 682 -3.43 31.08 26.91
CA GLN A 682 -4.75 31.53 27.33
C GLN A 682 -5.65 30.34 27.68
N ASN A 683 -5.67 29.33 26.82
CA ASN A 683 -6.43 28.10 27.02
C ASN A 683 -5.86 27.28 28.17
N PHE A 684 -4.54 27.24 28.33
CA PHE A 684 -3.89 26.61 29.48
C PHE A 684 -4.34 27.28 30.79
N ALA A 685 -4.27 28.62 30.87
CA ALA A 685 -4.67 29.36 32.06
C ALA A 685 -6.15 29.11 32.44
N ILE A 686 -7.06 29.25 31.47
CA ILE A 686 -8.51 29.20 31.72
C ILE A 686 -9.00 27.76 31.90
N GLN A 687 -8.66 26.86 30.97
CA GLN A 687 -9.27 25.54 30.90
C GLN A 687 -8.55 24.49 31.75
N VAL A 688 -7.25 24.67 32.00
CA VAL A 688 -6.42 23.70 32.74
C VAL A 688 -6.13 24.24 34.14
N GLY A 689 -5.64 25.48 34.21
CA GLY A 689 -5.36 26.18 35.45
C GLY A 689 -6.61 26.60 36.21
N GLY A 690 -7.69 26.94 35.51
CA GLY A 690 -8.91 27.50 36.11
C GLY A 690 -8.73 28.93 36.61
N VAL A 691 -7.82 29.70 36.01
CA VAL A 691 -7.49 31.08 36.38
C VAL A 691 -7.64 32.03 35.20
N THR A 692 -7.56 33.34 35.46
CA THR A 692 -7.52 34.36 34.41
C THR A 692 -6.15 34.40 33.71
N PRO A 693 -6.08 34.82 32.43
CA PRO A 693 -4.80 35.02 31.73
C PRO A 693 -3.87 36.01 32.46
N GLU A 694 -4.42 37.01 33.15
CA GLU A 694 -3.67 37.99 33.94
C GLU A 694 -2.97 37.34 35.13
N GLU A 695 -3.65 36.43 35.84
CA GLU A 695 -3.07 35.68 36.97
C GLU A 695 -1.95 34.72 36.50
N TRP A 696 -2.14 34.07 35.35
CA TRP A 696 -1.10 33.24 34.72
C TRP A 696 0.13 34.08 34.35
N ASN A 697 -0.06 35.25 33.73
CA ASN A 697 1.05 36.12 33.37
C ASN A 697 1.77 36.68 34.61
N ALA A 698 1.03 37.03 35.67
CA ALA A 698 1.64 37.44 36.94
C ALA A 698 2.50 36.32 37.55
N PHE A 699 2.04 35.07 37.49
CA PHE A 699 2.80 33.91 37.95
C PHE A 699 4.11 33.75 37.17
N LYS A 700 4.08 33.85 35.83
CA LYS A 700 5.28 33.80 34.99
C LYS A 700 6.28 34.89 35.37
N CYS A 701 5.83 36.15 35.50
CA CYS A 701 6.70 37.26 35.90
C CYS A 701 7.36 37.04 37.28
N ILE A 702 6.63 36.46 38.25
CA ILE A 702 7.20 36.12 39.56
C ILE A 702 8.25 35.01 39.41
N GLY A 703 7.97 33.99 38.59
CA GLY A 703 8.90 32.90 38.29
C GLY A 703 10.19 33.39 37.64
N ASP A 704 10.11 34.36 36.72
CA ASP A 704 11.27 34.98 36.07
C ASP A 704 12.15 35.71 37.09
N ILE A 705 11.53 36.51 37.96
CA ILE A 705 12.25 37.23 39.03
C ILE A 705 12.94 36.24 39.99
N GLN A 706 12.25 35.16 40.37
CA GLN A 706 12.82 34.13 41.25
C GLN A 706 14.01 33.41 40.63
N ARG A 707 13.97 33.14 39.32
CA ARG A 707 15.09 32.56 38.57
C ARG A 707 16.27 33.52 38.47
N MET A 708 16.03 34.79 38.15
CA MET A 708 17.07 35.83 38.12
C MET A 708 17.76 36.03 39.47
N MET A 709 17.04 35.79 40.57
CA MET A 709 17.58 35.85 41.94
C MET A 709 18.23 34.53 42.40
N SER A 710 18.15 33.45 41.63
CA SER A 710 18.67 32.13 42.00
C SER A 710 20.14 31.97 41.61
N GLU A 711 20.97 31.48 42.53
CA GLU A 711 22.39 31.13 42.26
C GLU A 711 22.56 29.70 41.70
N LYS A 712 21.47 28.99 41.36
CA LYS A 712 21.55 27.60 40.87
C LYS A 712 22.02 27.55 39.42
N GLU A 713 23.10 26.80 39.15
CA GLU A 713 23.62 26.57 37.79
C GLU A 713 22.70 25.74 36.87
N GLN A 714 21.81 24.92 37.44
CA GLN A 714 20.86 24.09 36.68
C GLN A 714 19.42 24.27 37.19
N PRO A 715 18.43 24.26 36.27
CA PRO A 715 17.03 24.53 36.60
C PRO A 715 16.37 23.43 37.45
N PHE A 716 16.84 22.18 37.36
CA PHE A 716 16.41 21.08 38.21
C PHE A 716 17.56 20.10 38.50
N GLU A 717 17.46 19.32 39.57
CA GLU A 717 18.44 18.27 39.86
C GLU A 717 18.28 17.11 38.86
N ARG A 718 19.29 16.92 37.99
CA ARG A 718 19.33 15.78 37.07
C ARG A 718 19.38 14.46 37.85
N VAL A 719 18.70 13.47 37.31
CA VAL A 719 18.61 12.15 37.92
C VAL A 719 19.94 11.42 37.74
N LYS A 720 20.46 10.82 38.82
CA LYS A 720 21.75 10.11 38.76
C LYS A 720 21.69 8.98 37.71
N PRO A 721 22.74 8.78 36.88
CA PRO A 721 22.78 7.72 35.86
C PRO A 721 22.54 6.29 36.40
N SER A 722 22.79 6.06 37.70
CA SER A 722 22.49 4.78 38.37
C SER A 722 20.99 4.53 38.54
N VAL A 723 20.19 5.58 38.76
CA VAL A 723 18.73 5.52 38.87
C VAL A 723 18.13 5.27 37.49
N TRP A 724 18.69 5.88 36.45
CA TRP A 724 18.37 5.62 35.04
C TRP A 724 18.54 4.14 34.68
N LYS A 725 19.74 3.58 34.91
CA LYS A 725 20.03 2.16 34.65
C LYS A 725 19.17 1.21 35.48
N ALA A 726 18.81 1.59 36.71
CA ALA A 726 17.93 0.78 37.56
C ALA A 726 16.47 0.79 37.08
N TYR A 727 16.03 1.87 36.42
CA TYR A 727 14.72 1.98 35.79
C TYR A 727 14.65 1.14 34.51
N GLU A 728 15.62 1.30 33.59
CA GLU A 728 15.73 0.50 32.37
C GLU A 728 15.72 -1.01 32.64
N ARG A 729 16.41 -1.44 33.70
CA ARG A 729 16.39 -2.83 34.14
C ARG A 729 14.99 -3.28 34.55
N ARG A 730 14.28 -2.50 35.37
CA ARG A 730 12.92 -2.82 35.82
C ARG A 730 11.91 -2.84 34.67
N HIS A 731 12.01 -1.91 33.73
CA HIS A 731 11.12 -1.85 32.57
C HIS A 731 11.35 -2.97 31.56
N LYS A 732 12.62 -3.39 31.34
CA LYS A 732 12.93 -4.59 30.55
C LYS A 732 12.35 -5.84 31.21
N THR A 733 12.45 -5.96 32.54
CA THR A 733 11.87 -7.09 33.27
C THR A 733 10.34 -7.07 33.28
N SER A 734 9.70 -5.90 33.35
CA SER A 734 8.24 -5.76 33.29
C SER A 734 7.68 -6.17 31.93
N LYS A 735 8.28 -5.68 30.82
CA LYS A 735 7.90 -6.10 29.46
C LYS A 735 8.09 -7.60 29.21
N LEU A 736 9.05 -8.22 29.90
CA LEU A 736 9.26 -9.67 29.89
C LEU A 736 8.25 -10.44 30.76
N ALA A 737 7.69 -9.81 31.80
CA ALA A 737 6.71 -10.41 32.69
C ALA A 737 5.29 -10.33 32.11
N ASP A 738 4.93 -9.20 31.49
CA ASP A 738 3.64 -9.03 30.82
C ASP A 738 3.51 -9.96 29.60
N ALA A 739 4.63 -10.25 28.91
CA ALA A 739 4.71 -11.23 27.82
C ALA A 739 4.61 -12.71 28.25
N VAL A 740 4.52 -13.00 29.56
CA VAL A 740 4.35 -14.35 30.12
C VAL A 740 2.93 -14.54 30.69
N VAL A 741 2.12 -13.47 30.76
CA VAL A 741 0.76 -13.48 31.33
C VAL A 741 -0.34 -13.27 30.28
N GLU A 742 0.00 -12.85 29.06
CA GLU A 742 -0.85 -13.03 27.85
C GLU A 742 -0.48 -14.30 27.09
#